data_AF-A0A954LS82-F1
#
_entry.id   AF-A0A954LS82-F1
#
_cell.length_a   1.000
_cell.length_b   1.000
_cell.length_c   1.000
_cell.angle_alpha   90.00
_cell.angle_beta   90.00
_cell.angle_gamma   90.00
#
_symmetry.space_group_name_H-M   'P 1'
#
loop_
_entity.id
_entity.type
_entity.pdbx_description
1 polymer ?
#
loop_
_entity_poly.entity_id
_entity_poly.type
_entity_poly.pdbx_seq_one_letter_code
_entity_poly.pdbx_strand_id
1 'polypeptide(L)'
;VIERMGYPSYFLIVWDFARFARDKGIPCTARGSACGAIVSYLLGLSDVCPIEYDLLFERFLDPSRTEAPDIDIDFCRDRRAWVLDYVKEKYGEPNVAQIGTFGTLKAKAAIRDVARALSVPLKRADEIAKMVPETLNIKLKDALKESTELNEQYTSDPQVKELIDYAMALEGLAKSAGTHAAGVVIADKPLEEYVPLQKISGKEDILTQWTDVETAGLLKMDFLGLRNLSILDMAVKNVKKHRDVDIVPNKLPLDDEETFALLQRGETKGIFQLESGGMRDLLTKMKPDKFQDIIATSALYRPGPLEGGMVLDYVNVKHGRQDPAKVHPVVDEVLEETYGVMVYQEQVMRILNRLGGIELAQSYQCIKAISKKKLPIIAQYREQFIDGAQVNNMSREQAEGLFGLIEKFAGYGFNKSHSTAYGAIAYQTAYLKAHYPQEFMAALLSCGMESSDRISEHTDDCRRMGIEVMPPDVNLSDVEFTVVGEKLAFGLGAVKGVGEAAMEALVAERNENGPFKDIFDLSERVDPKQLTKSYVEILIKAGALDCFGPNRAQHMLVVDRAMQAAIAAQRDKAAGQMSLFGEPEPGSDDSESDTSLPPADDWTHGQKLAAEKEVLGFYLTSHPLTEFADQLASLASHTTADLRELEDGSEVRIGGMISAIKKATTKSPSRNGNSKYVNFDLEDAHGVVRCIMWPDDFALHGEKVVADAICVIEARLDKRSREPNLIINKFSTLEEAERKYTKQVAVKFRRGFHTDEDMRRVRDILARHPGGTPVAIVIETWEENGTNGTTQDANGQASPSEPRLDAAHEMPREPTRGARLRAVLSTSTIVSANAALKADLMDVLGKDGFRYVSQSVSN
;
A
#
# COMPACT_ATOMS: atom_id res chain seq x y z
N VAL A 1 -21.10 34.46 -22.82
CA VAL A 1 -19.63 34.39 -23.07
C VAL A 1 -19.28 33.26 -24.02
N ILE A 2 -19.67 32.01 -23.71
CA ILE A 2 -19.39 30.81 -24.53
C ILE A 2 -19.77 31.00 -26.01
N GLU A 3 -21.01 31.43 -26.30
CA GLU A 3 -21.46 31.68 -27.68
C GLU A 3 -20.65 32.77 -28.38
N ARG A 4 -20.41 33.91 -27.70
CA ARG A 4 -19.64 35.04 -28.24
C ARG A 4 -18.21 34.66 -28.61
N MET A 5 -17.60 33.74 -27.86
CA MET A 5 -16.24 33.26 -28.12
C MET A 5 -16.19 32.06 -29.09
N GLY A 6 -17.34 31.54 -29.54
CA GLY A 6 -17.39 30.45 -30.52
C GLY A 6 -17.12 29.05 -29.94
N TYR A 7 -17.30 28.85 -28.63
CA TYR A 7 -17.12 27.54 -27.99
C TYR A 7 -18.39 26.68 -27.72
N PRO A 8 -19.61 26.96 -28.23
CA PRO A 8 -20.76 26.10 -27.93
C PRO A 8 -20.57 24.67 -28.48
N SER A 9 -20.03 24.52 -29.69
CA SER A 9 -19.76 23.20 -30.28
C SER A 9 -18.77 22.38 -29.46
N TYR A 10 -17.75 23.03 -28.89
CA TYR A 10 -16.79 22.36 -28.01
C TYR A 10 -17.46 21.77 -26.77
N PHE A 11 -18.29 22.56 -26.09
CA PHE A 11 -19.08 22.08 -24.93
C PHE A 11 -19.99 20.90 -25.30
N LEU A 12 -20.61 20.94 -26.49
CA LEU A 12 -21.48 19.86 -26.95
C LEU A 12 -20.71 18.58 -27.29
N ILE A 13 -19.51 18.67 -27.86
CA ILE A 13 -18.64 17.50 -28.10
C ILE A 13 -18.26 16.86 -26.77
N VAL A 14 -17.82 17.67 -25.79
CA VAL A 14 -17.46 17.17 -24.45
C VAL A 14 -18.67 16.54 -23.74
N TRP A 15 -19.82 17.20 -23.81
CA TRP A 15 -21.07 16.67 -23.28
C TRP A 15 -21.47 15.34 -23.93
N ASP A 16 -21.29 15.17 -25.23
CA ASP A 16 -21.73 13.97 -25.94
C ASP A 16 -21.01 12.71 -25.47
N PHE A 17 -19.68 12.74 -25.38
CA PHE A 17 -18.92 11.57 -24.88
C PHE A 17 -19.03 11.38 -23.37
N ALA A 18 -19.21 12.46 -22.59
CA ALA A 18 -19.48 12.35 -21.15
C ALA A 18 -20.88 11.76 -20.89
N ARG A 19 -21.88 12.14 -21.69
CA ARG A 19 -23.23 11.53 -21.66
C ARG A 19 -23.14 10.04 -22.00
N PHE A 20 -22.43 9.67 -23.07
CA PHE A 20 -22.22 8.26 -23.42
C PHE A 20 -21.60 7.48 -22.27
N ALA A 21 -20.56 8.02 -21.62
CA ALA A 21 -19.94 7.39 -20.46
C ALA A 21 -20.97 7.15 -19.35
N ARG A 22 -21.76 8.16 -18.97
CA ARG A 22 -22.83 8.01 -17.96
C ARG A 22 -23.91 7.00 -18.37
N ASP A 23 -24.38 7.02 -19.61
CA ASP A 23 -25.39 6.09 -20.14
C ASP A 23 -24.90 4.63 -20.12
N LYS A 24 -23.58 4.43 -20.25
CA LYS A 24 -22.91 3.11 -20.12
C LYS A 24 -22.44 2.80 -18.70
N GLY A 25 -22.79 3.64 -17.72
CA GLY A 25 -22.39 3.49 -16.33
C GLY A 25 -20.87 3.51 -16.14
N ILE A 26 -20.14 4.28 -16.95
CA ILE A 26 -18.70 4.54 -16.85
C ILE A 26 -18.54 5.82 -16.03
N PRO A 27 -17.99 5.77 -14.80
CA PRO A 27 -17.79 6.96 -14.00
C PRO A 27 -16.87 7.95 -14.70
N CYS A 28 -17.31 9.20 -14.76
CA CYS A 28 -16.56 10.29 -15.33
C CYS A 28 -16.85 11.60 -14.58
N THR A 29 -15.86 12.48 -14.48
CA THR A 29 -16.05 13.81 -13.92
C THR A 29 -15.04 14.80 -14.50
N ALA A 30 -15.44 16.06 -14.64
CA ALA A 30 -14.56 17.13 -15.06
C ALA A 30 -13.60 17.54 -13.94
N ARG A 31 -12.47 18.11 -14.32
CA ARG A 31 -11.50 18.65 -13.37
C ARG A 31 -11.06 20.06 -13.75
N GLY A 32 -10.25 20.66 -12.88
CA GLY A 32 -9.63 21.94 -13.17
C GLY A 32 -10.63 23.09 -13.08
N SER A 33 -10.37 24.15 -13.85
CA SER A 33 -11.29 25.30 -13.89
C SER A 33 -12.64 25.01 -14.53
N ALA A 34 -12.76 23.96 -15.36
CA ALA A 34 -14.03 23.65 -16.03
C ALA A 34 -15.19 23.44 -15.05
N CYS A 35 -14.89 23.02 -13.82
CA CYS A 35 -15.86 22.87 -12.72
C CYS A 35 -16.42 24.21 -12.22
N GLY A 36 -15.74 25.33 -12.47
CA GLY A 36 -16.23 26.68 -12.14
C GLY A 36 -17.32 27.19 -13.08
N ALA A 37 -17.62 26.48 -14.17
CA ALA A 37 -18.68 26.85 -15.09
C ALA A 37 -20.00 26.16 -14.72
N ILE A 38 -21.04 26.95 -14.43
CA ILE A 38 -22.39 26.42 -14.15
C ILE A 38 -22.94 25.57 -15.31
N VAL A 39 -22.55 25.91 -16.54
CA VAL A 39 -22.90 25.14 -17.74
C VAL A 39 -22.31 23.73 -17.67
N SER A 40 -21.08 23.55 -17.15
CA SER A 40 -20.49 22.22 -16.96
C SER A 40 -21.28 21.39 -15.96
N TYR A 41 -21.74 21.99 -14.86
CA TYR A 41 -22.60 21.32 -13.88
C TYR A 41 -23.96 20.92 -14.47
N LEU A 42 -24.62 21.83 -15.18
CA LEU A 42 -25.94 21.56 -15.80
C LEU A 42 -25.89 20.50 -16.91
N LEU A 43 -24.76 20.40 -17.63
CA LEU A 43 -24.52 19.36 -18.63
C LEU A 43 -24.07 18.02 -17.98
N GLY A 44 -23.93 17.98 -16.66
CA GLY A 44 -23.44 16.82 -15.91
C GLY A 44 -21.96 16.51 -16.14
N LEU A 45 -21.18 17.46 -16.67
CA LEU A 45 -19.74 17.29 -16.84
C LEU A 45 -19.02 17.32 -15.49
N SER A 46 -19.48 18.14 -14.55
CA SER A 46 -18.96 18.25 -13.20
C SER A 46 -20.06 17.92 -12.19
N ASP A 47 -19.70 17.24 -11.11
CA ASP A 47 -20.65 16.85 -10.06
C ASP A 47 -20.79 17.89 -8.95
N VAL A 48 -19.99 18.96 -8.97
CA VAL A 48 -19.96 20.00 -7.94
C VAL A 48 -20.66 21.27 -8.41
N CYS A 49 -21.52 21.85 -7.57
CA CYS A 49 -22.25 23.07 -7.91
C CYS A 49 -21.34 24.31 -7.75
N PRO A 50 -21.03 25.06 -8.83
CA PRO A 50 -20.12 26.19 -8.72
C PRO A 50 -20.69 27.37 -7.94
N ILE A 51 -22.02 27.51 -7.88
CA ILE A 51 -22.66 28.60 -7.12
C ILE A 51 -22.55 28.34 -5.61
N GLU A 52 -22.77 27.08 -5.19
CA GLU A 52 -22.71 26.68 -3.78
C GLU A 52 -21.32 26.89 -3.17
N TYR A 53 -20.26 26.59 -3.93
CA TYR A 53 -18.88 26.68 -3.46
C TYR A 53 -18.13 27.93 -3.94
N ASP A 54 -18.83 28.94 -4.47
CA ASP A 54 -18.25 30.17 -5.04
C ASP A 54 -17.10 29.92 -6.03
N LEU A 55 -17.29 28.97 -6.94
CA LEU A 55 -16.34 28.65 -8.01
C LEU A 55 -16.54 29.62 -9.18
N LEU A 56 -15.45 30.25 -9.62
CA LEU A 56 -15.53 31.38 -10.56
C LEU A 56 -15.42 30.95 -12.03
N PHE A 57 -16.41 31.34 -12.84
CA PHE A 57 -16.43 31.11 -14.27
C PHE A 57 -15.29 31.84 -15.00
N GLU A 58 -14.95 33.05 -14.58
CA GLU A 58 -13.92 33.89 -15.22
C GLU A 58 -12.52 33.29 -15.09
N ARG A 59 -12.32 32.38 -14.12
CA ARG A 59 -11.08 31.62 -14.02
C ARG A 59 -10.97 30.55 -15.11
N PHE A 60 -12.10 30.02 -15.57
CA PHE A 60 -12.19 29.06 -16.67
C PHE A 60 -12.07 29.75 -18.02
N LEU A 61 -13.02 30.65 -18.32
CA LEU A 61 -13.11 31.29 -19.62
C LEU A 61 -13.20 32.81 -19.45
N ASP A 62 -12.26 33.50 -20.09
CA ASP A 62 -12.14 34.94 -20.05
C ASP A 62 -12.23 35.49 -21.49
N PRO A 63 -13.19 36.37 -21.80
CA PRO A 63 -13.33 37.01 -23.11
C PRO A 63 -12.08 37.77 -23.59
N SER A 64 -11.22 38.21 -22.67
CA SER A 64 -10.00 38.96 -22.99
C SER A 64 -8.80 38.05 -23.31
N ARG A 65 -8.93 36.73 -23.13
CA ARG A 65 -7.89 35.75 -23.47
C ARG A 65 -8.07 35.21 -24.89
N THR A 66 -6.94 34.99 -25.56
CA THR A 66 -6.86 34.32 -26.87
C THR A 66 -6.66 32.80 -26.75
N GLU A 67 -6.45 32.29 -25.53
CA GLU A 67 -6.25 30.87 -25.25
C GLU A 67 -7.61 30.14 -25.26
N ALA A 68 -7.68 28.98 -25.90
CA ALA A 68 -8.88 28.15 -25.90
C ALA A 68 -9.18 27.59 -24.49
N PRO A 69 -10.47 27.38 -24.14
CA PRO A 69 -10.84 26.66 -22.94
C PRO A 69 -10.42 25.20 -23.05
N ASP A 70 -9.95 24.65 -21.94
CA ASP A 70 -9.59 23.25 -21.81
C ASP A 70 -10.52 22.58 -20.79
N ILE A 71 -11.29 21.58 -21.24
CA ILE A 71 -12.19 20.77 -20.43
C ILE A 71 -11.66 19.34 -20.42
N ASP A 72 -10.90 19.05 -19.36
CA ASP A 72 -10.42 17.72 -19.07
C ASP A 72 -11.50 16.89 -18.36
N ILE A 73 -11.67 15.65 -18.82
CA ILE A 73 -12.57 14.67 -18.18
C ILE A 73 -11.75 13.48 -17.71
N ASP A 74 -11.87 13.18 -16.41
CA ASP A 74 -11.35 11.95 -15.83
C ASP A 74 -12.40 10.84 -16.00
N PHE A 75 -11.97 9.67 -16.44
CA PHE A 75 -12.76 8.44 -16.57
C PHE A 75 -12.20 7.35 -15.66
N CYS A 76 -13.00 6.34 -15.32
CA CYS A 76 -12.44 5.12 -14.74
C CYS A 76 -11.40 4.51 -15.70
N ARG A 77 -10.28 4.04 -15.15
CA ARG A 77 -9.11 3.61 -15.92
C ARG A 77 -9.46 2.51 -16.91
N ASP A 78 -10.27 1.55 -16.48
CA ASP A 78 -10.42 0.25 -17.15
C ASP A 78 -11.40 0.32 -18.33
N ARG A 79 -12.35 1.27 -18.32
CA ARG A 79 -13.35 1.45 -19.39
C ARG A 79 -13.16 2.72 -20.22
N ARG A 80 -12.04 3.43 -20.05
CA ARG A 80 -11.74 4.62 -20.84
C ARG A 80 -11.65 4.33 -22.34
N ALA A 81 -11.11 3.16 -22.71
CA ALA A 81 -10.97 2.76 -24.12
C ALA A 81 -12.32 2.76 -24.85
N TRP A 82 -13.40 2.34 -24.18
CA TRP A 82 -14.75 2.32 -24.77
C TRP A 82 -15.26 3.71 -25.14
N VAL A 83 -14.89 4.73 -24.36
CA VAL A 83 -15.23 6.13 -24.67
C VAL A 83 -14.43 6.62 -25.87
N LEU A 84 -13.15 6.23 -25.98
CA LEU A 84 -12.33 6.56 -27.14
C LEU A 84 -12.88 5.90 -28.42
N ASP A 85 -13.29 4.64 -28.34
CA ASP A 85 -13.88 3.90 -29.47
C ASP A 85 -15.20 4.54 -29.90
N TYR A 86 -16.05 4.94 -28.95
CA TYR A 86 -17.26 5.71 -29.24
C TYR A 86 -16.95 7.02 -29.97
N VAL A 87 -15.93 7.76 -29.52
CA VAL A 87 -15.52 9.03 -30.16
C VAL A 87 -15.01 8.78 -31.58
N LYS A 88 -14.20 7.73 -31.81
CA LYS A 88 -13.76 7.33 -33.16
C LYS A 88 -14.95 6.98 -34.06
N GLU A 89 -15.91 6.18 -33.56
CA GLU A 89 -17.10 5.80 -34.32
C GLU A 89 -17.97 7.04 -34.64
N LYS A 90 -18.14 7.94 -33.67
CA LYS A 90 -19.04 9.09 -33.76
C LYS A 90 -18.53 10.21 -34.66
N TYR A 91 -17.23 10.55 -34.53
CA TYR A 91 -16.62 11.69 -35.23
C TYR A 91 -15.79 11.28 -36.45
N GLY A 92 -15.67 9.97 -36.70
CA GLY A 92 -14.91 9.38 -37.79
C GLY A 92 -13.50 9.00 -37.36
N GLU A 93 -13.15 7.74 -37.55
CA GLU A 93 -11.82 7.19 -37.25
C GLU A 93 -10.65 8.01 -37.84
N PRO A 94 -10.67 8.51 -39.10
CA PRO A 94 -9.58 9.34 -39.62
C PRO A 94 -9.47 10.73 -38.98
N ASN A 95 -10.51 11.19 -38.27
CA ASN A 95 -10.57 12.53 -37.67
C ASN A 95 -10.15 12.53 -36.19
N VAL A 96 -9.93 11.35 -35.61
CA VAL A 96 -9.64 11.16 -34.18
C VAL A 96 -8.34 10.39 -34.01
N ALA A 97 -7.41 10.95 -33.24
CA ALA A 97 -6.18 10.26 -32.87
C ALA A 97 -5.79 10.57 -31.43
N GLN A 98 -5.00 9.69 -30.83
CA GLN A 98 -4.33 10.00 -29.57
C GLN A 98 -3.06 10.81 -29.85
N ILE A 99 -2.71 11.69 -28.93
CA ILE A 99 -1.50 12.51 -29.06
C ILE A 99 -0.27 11.63 -28.81
N GLY A 100 0.73 11.70 -29.68
CA GLY A 100 2.02 11.06 -29.47
C GLY A 100 2.80 11.72 -28.33
N THR A 101 3.65 10.96 -27.66
CA THR A 101 4.64 11.48 -26.70
C THR A 101 6.00 10.88 -26.97
N PHE A 102 7.05 11.57 -26.52
CA PHE A 102 8.41 11.06 -26.60
C PHE A 102 8.95 10.83 -25.20
N GLY A 103 9.28 9.57 -24.89
CA GLY A 103 10.02 9.24 -23.70
C GLY A 103 11.45 9.76 -23.83
N THR A 104 11.86 10.67 -22.96
CA THR A 104 13.23 11.19 -22.94
C THR A 104 14.12 10.42 -21.97
N LEU A 105 15.42 10.40 -22.24
CA LEU A 105 16.42 9.83 -21.33
C LEU A 105 16.55 10.69 -20.07
N LYS A 106 15.87 10.29 -19.00
CA LYS A 106 16.08 10.84 -17.64
C LYS A 106 17.41 10.37 -17.06
N ALA A 107 17.99 11.13 -16.13
CA ALA A 107 19.28 10.87 -15.50
C ALA A 107 19.58 9.38 -15.19
N LYS A 108 18.71 8.71 -14.40
CA LYS A 108 18.87 7.29 -14.03
C LYS A 108 18.78 6.33 -15.22
N ALA A 109 17.92 6.63 -16.20
CA ALA A 109 17.75 5.81 -17.40
C ALA A 109 18.95 5.96 -18.36
N ALA A 110 19.47 7.18 -18.50
CA ALA A 110 20.68 7.47 -19.28
C ALA A 110 21.88 6.66 -18.74
N ILE A 111 22.08 6.66 -17.41
CA ILE A 111 23.14 5.84 -16.77
C ILE A 111 22.99 4.36 -17.13
N ARG A 112 21.80 3.78 -16.97
CA ARG A 112 21.57 2.35 -17.22
C ARG A 112 21.75 1.95 -18.69
N ASP A 113 21.29 2.79 -19.61
CA ASP A 113 21.38 2.51 -21.04
C ASP A 113 22.84 2.61 -21.52
N VAL A 114 23.58 3.63 -21.10
CA VAL A 114 25.02 3.75 -21.40
C VAL A 114 25.80 2.62 -20.75
N ALA A 115 25.47 2.24 -19.50
CA ALA A 115 26.11 1.12 -18.82
C ALA A 115 25.98 -0.18 -19.62
N ARG A 116 24.79 -0.43 -20.18
CA ARG A 116 24.55 -1.58 -21.05
C ARG A 116 25.39 -1.53 -22.32
N ALA A 117 25.50 -0.35 -22.95
CA ALA A 117 26.33 -0.18 -24.14
C ALA A 117 27.83 -0.37 -23.86
N LEU A 118 28.30 0.08 -22.68
CA LEU A 118 29.67 -0.11 -22.20
C LEU A 118 29.92 -1.49 -21.57
N SER A 119 28.92 -2.39 -21.59
CA SER A 119 28.99 -3.72 -20.95
C SER A 119 29.34 -3.69 -19.45
N VAL A 120 28.95 -2.62 -18.76
CA VAL A 120 29.02 -2.52 -17.30
C VAL A 120 27.96 -3.46 -16.70
N PRO A 121 28.30 -4.30 -15.71
CA PRO A 121 27.35 -5.22 -15.09
C PRO A 121 26.10 -4.50 -14.56
N LEU A 122 24.91 -5.07 -14.81
CA LEU A 122 23.61 -4.45 -14.47
C LEU A 122 23.53 -4.04 -12.98
N LYS A 123 24.03 -4.89 -12.08
CA LYS A 123 24.07 -4.63 -10.64
C LYS A 123 24.84 -3.34 -10.32
N ARG A 124 26.00 -3.15 -10.96
CA ARG A 124 26.84 -1.96 -10.77
C ARG A 124 26.17 -0.72 -11.37
N ALA A 125 25.53 -0.85 -12.52
CA ALA A 125 24.76 0.22 -13.14
C ALA A 125 23.60 0.69 -12.24
N ASP A 126 22.90 -0.25 -11.61
CA ASP A 126 21.82 0.05 -10.67
C ASP A 126 22.32 0.70 -9.37
N GLU A 127 23.47 0.29 -8.86
CA GLU A 127 24.12 0.96 -7.72
C GLU A 127 24.41 2.43 -8.04
N ILE A 128 25.02 2.73 -9.18
CA ILE A 128 25.34 4.10 -9.61
C ILE A 128 24.07 4.91 -9.85
N ALA A 129 23.06 4.33 -10.53
CA ALA A 129 21.79 5.00 -10.79
C ALA A 129 21.02 5.32 -9.49
N LYS A 130 21.16 4.52 -8.43
CA LYS A 130 20.56 4.79 -7.11
C LYS A 130 21.22 5.95 -6.37
N MET A 131 22.47 6.29 -6.67
CA MET A 131 23.17 7.44 -6.08
C MET A 131 22.66 8.79 -6.61
N VAL A 132 21.88 8.81 -7.69
CA VAL A 132 21.23 10.01 -8.22
C VAL A 132 20.06 10.42 -7.29
N PRO A 133 20.04 11.66 -6.76
CA PRO A 133 18.98 12.15 -5.88
C PRO A 133 17.58 12.04 -6.51
N GLU A 134 16.55 11.94 -5.67
CA GLU A 134 15.15 11.87 -6.09
C GLU A 134 14.50 13.25 -6.29
N THR A 135 15.29 14.25 -6.65
CA THR A 135 14.80 15.60 -6.95
C THR A 135 14.09 15.61 -8.30
N LEU A 136 12.90 16.20 -8.35
CA LEU A 136 12.07 16.23 -9.56
C LEU A 136 12.82 16.90 -10.72
N ASN A 137 12.94 16.20 -11.84
CA ASN A 137 13.64 16.66 -13.04
C ASN A 137 15.13 17.02 -12.84
N ILE A 138 15.80 16.42 -11.85
CA ILE A 138 17.24 16.61 -11.66
C ILE A 138 18.03 16.24 -12.91
N LYS A 139 19.01 17.08 -13.24
CA LYS A 139 19.99 16.83 -14.29
C LYS A 139 21.23 16.19 -13.70
N LEU A 140 21.91 15.33 -14.45
CA LEU A 140 23.12 14.64 -13.98
C LEU A 140 24.21 15.60 -13.48
N LYS A 141 24.34 16.79 -14.11
CA LYS A 141 25.25 17.85 -13.65
C LYS A 141 24.93 18.38 -12.26
N ASP A 142 23.66 18.46 -11.90
CA ASP A 142 23.22 18.93 -10.59
C ASP A 142 23.23 17.77 -9.58
N ALA A 143 22.93 16.55 -10.03
CA ALA A 143 23.09 15.33 -9.23
C ALA A 143 24.53 15.14 -8.73
N LEU A 144 25.54 15.46 -9.55
CA LEU A 144 26.95 15.43 -9.14
C LEU A 144 27.29 16.48 -8.07
N LYS A 145 26.57 17.60 -8.01
CA LYS A 145 26.79 18.64 -6.98
C LYS A 145 26.08 18.29 -5.68
N GLU A 146 24.91 17.66 -5.79
CA GLU A 146 24.04 17.35 -4.65
C GLU A 146 24.43 16.02 -3.97
N SER A 147 24.85 15.02 -4.74
CA SER A 147 25.24 13.69 -4.24
C SER A 147 26.75 13.56 -4.11
N THR A 148 27.25 13.56 -2.88
CA THR A 148 28.68 13.36 -2.59
C THR A 148 29.17 11.99 -3.04
N GLU A 149 28.36 10.94 -2.84
CA GLU A 149 28.72 9.55 -3.23
C GLU A 149 28.88 9.40 -4.74
N LEU A 150 27.97 10.01 -5.52
CA LEU A 150 28.07 9.98 -6.98
C LEU A 150 29.32 10.73 -7.47
N ASN A 151 29.63 11.86 -6.86
CA ASN A 151 30.81 12.66 -7.19
C ASN A 151 32.12 11.97 -6.81
N GLU A 152 32.15 11.28 -5.67
CA GLU A 152 33.29 10.46 -5.25
C GLU A 152 33.55 9.35 -6.28
N GLN A 153 32.53 8.56 -6.65
CA GLN A 153 32.66 7.50 -7.65
C GLN A 153 33.08 8.04 -9.02
N TYR A 154 32.50 9.18 -9.44
CA TYR A 154 32.88 9.88 -10.67
C TYR A 154 34.34 10.33 -10.68
N THR A 155 34.90 10.69 -9.52
CA THR A 155 36.30 11.14 -9.42
C THR A 155 37.28 9.98 -9.24
N SER A 156 36.88 8.92 -8.52
CA SER A 156 37.76 7.81 -8.15
C SER A 156 37.84 6.70 -9.21
N ASP A 157 36.74 6.43 -9.93
CA ASP A 157 36.62 5.30 -10.84
C ASP A 157 36.56 5.79 -12.31
N PRO A 158 37.59 5.54 -13.13
CA PRO A 158 37.62 5.95 -14.52
C PRO A 158 36.47 5.39 -15.37
N GLN A 159 36.00 4.17 -15.07
CA GLN A 159 34.89 3.55 -15.82
C GLN A 159 33.56 4.25 -15.50
N VAL A 160 33.37 4.66 -14.24
CA VAL A 160 32.18 5.43 -13.82
C VAL A 160 32.23 6.85 -14.39
N LYS A 161 33.41 7.46 -14.45
CA LYS A 161 33.58 8.77 -15.08
C LYS A 161 33.13 8.74 -16.54
N GLU A 162 33.67 7.81 -17.33
CA GLU A 162 33.32 7.65 -18.75
C GLU A 162 31.82 7.38 -18.93
N LEU A 163 31.25 6.49 -18.11
CA LEU A 163 29.81 6.20 -18.08
C LEU A 163 28.98 7.46 -17.88
N ILE A 164 29.30 8.26 -16.86
CA ILE A 164 28.52 9.45 -16.49
C ILE A 164 28.71 10.56 -17.54
N ASP A 165 29.90 10.72 -18.12
CA ASP A 165 30.17 11.69 -19.18
C ASP A 165 29.30 11.42 -20.41
N TYR A 166 29.22 10.17 -20.87
CA TYR A 166 28.31 9.82 -21.96
C TYR A 166 26.83 9.93 -21.55
N ALA A 167 26.47 9.54 -20.33
CA ALA A 167 25.10 9.69 -19.85
C ALA A 167 24.66 11.16 -19.80
N MET A 168 25.55 12.09 -19.43
CA MET A 168 25.29 13.54 -19.48
C MET A 168 25.07 14.06 -20.90
N ALA A 169 25.78 13.50 -21.88
CA ALA A 169 25.61 13.88 -23.29
C ALA A 169 24.30 13.37 -23.90
N LEU A 170 23.80 12.22 -23.43
CA LEU A 170 22.57 11.61 -23.93
C LEU A 170 21.31 12.01 -23.12
N GLU A 171 21.49 12.58 -21.93
CA GLU A 171 20.39 13.04 -21.09
C GLU A 171 19.49 14.04 -21.83
N GLY A 172 18.17 13.77 -21.81
CA GLY A 172 17.17 14.61 -22.45
C GLY A 172 16.90 14.30 -23.92
N LEU A 173 17.70 13.44 -24.57
CA LEU A 173 17.38 12.97 -25.92
C LEU A 173 16.13 12.09 -25.92
N ALA A 174 15.38 12.12 -27.02
CA ALA A 174 14.23 11.25 -27.23
C ALA A 174 14.70 9.80 -27.45
N LYS A 175 14.13 8.88 -26.68
CA LYS A 175 14.45 7.43 -26.71
C LYS A 175 13.43 6.63 -27.51
N SER A 176 12.15 6.92 -27.29
CA SER A 176 11.05 6.14 -27.87
C SER A 176 9.83 7.00 -28.09
N ALA A 177 9.10 6.71 -29.17
CA ALA A 177 7.73 7.17 -29.33
C ALA A 177 6.80 6.38 -28.39
N GLY A 178 5.83 7.07 -27.81
CA GLY A 178 4.80 6.51 -26.94
C GLY A 178 3.47 7.21 -27.16
N THR A 179 2.43 6.72 -26.52
CA THR A 179 1.09 7.33 -26.53
C THR A 179 0.96 8.26 -25.34
N HIS A 180 0.46 9.48 -25.53
CA HIS A 180 0.11 10.35 -24.40
C HIS A 180 -0.90 9.61 -23.52
N ALA A 181 -0.68 9.65 -22.21
CA ALA A 181 -1.54 8.94 -21.28
C ALA A 181 -2.98 9.46 -21.23
N ALA A 182 -3.36 10.49 -22.00
CA ALA A 182 -4.68 11.13 -21.92
C ALA A 182 -5.07 11.96 -23.15
N GLY A 183 -4.10 12.62 -23.80
CA GLY A 183 -4.37 13.51 -24.91
C GLY A 183 -5.00 12.82 -26.11
N VAL A 184 -6.15 13.32 -26.51
CA VAL A 184 -6.91 12.97 -27.71
C VAL A 184 -7.15 14.25 -28.50
N VAL A 185 -7.14 14.13 -29.81
CA VAL A 185 -7.50 15.21 -30.73
C VAL A 185 -8.68 14.78 -31.59
N ILE A 186 -9.63 15.70 -31.78
CA ILE A 186 -10.80 15.53 -32.63
C ILE A 186 -10.81 16.69 -33.62
N ALA A 187 -10.70 16.38 -34.91
CA ALA A 187 -10.70 17.36 -35.99
C ALA A 187 -12.02 17.33 -36.78
N ASP A 188 -12.27 18.38 -37.56
CA ASP A 188 -13.38 18.48 -38.50
C ASP A 188 -13.11 17.75 -39.84
N LYS A 189 -11.85 17.39 -40.08
CA LYS A 189 -11.34 16.70 -41.28
C LYS A 189 -10.32 15.62 -40.89
N PRO A 190 -9.90 14.75 -41.82
CA PRO A 190 -8.86 13.77 -41.56
C PRO A 190 -7.59 14.42 -41.00
N LEU A 191 -7.06 13.85 -39.92
CA LEU A 191 -5.94 14.45 -39.18
C LEU A 191 -4.66 14.58 -39.99
N GLU A 192 -4.49 13.73 -41.02
CA GLU A 192 -3.34 13.79 -41.94
C GLU A 192 -3.29 15.08 -42.78
N GLU A 193 -4.39 15.83 -42.88
CA GLU A 193 -4.39 17.17 -43.49
C GLU A 193 -3.72 18.23 -42.59
N TYR A 194 -3.69 17.99 -41.27
CA TYR A 194 -3.19 18.94 -40.27
C TYR A 194 -1.82 18.55 -39.72
N VAL A 195 -1.66 17.28 -39.33
CA VAL A 195 -0.47 16.78 -38.64
C VAL A 195 -0.07 15.38 -39.13
N PRO A 196 1.23 15.07 -39.18
CA PRO A 196 1.68 13.73 -39.53
C PRO A 196 1.28 12.72 -38.45
N LEU A 197 0.87 11.53 -38.90
CA LEU A 197 0.43 10.43 -38.04
C LEU A 197 1.48 9.31 -37.99
N GLN A 198 1.42 8.48 -36.96
CA GLN A 198 2.28 7.31 -36.78
C GLN A 198 1.50 6.17 -36.14
N LYS A 199 1.96 4.94 -36.38
CA LYS A 199 1.48 3.73 -35.72
C LYS A 199 2.68 3.09 -35.01
N ILE A 200 2.53 2.78 -33.72
CA ILE A 200 3.59 2.10 -32.97
C ILE A 200 3.52 0.60 -33.29
N SER A 201 4.67 -0.03 -33.52
CA SER A 201 4.74 -1.47 -33.78
C SER A 201 4.05 -2.28 -32.67
N GLY A 202 3.15 -3.18 -33.05
CA GLY A 202 2.36 -3.99 -32.12
C GLY A 202 1.13 -3.30 -31.51
N LYS A 203 0.81 -2.06 -31.92
CA LYS A 203 -0.44 -1.38 -31.56
C LYS A 203 -1.26 -1.07 -32.80
N GLU A 204 -2.58 -1.19 -32.69
CA GLU A 204 -3.50 -0.81 -33.76
C GLU A 204 -3.80 0.70 -33.79
N ASP A 205 -3.64 1.39 -32.66
CA ASP A 205 -3.98 2.81 -32.53
C ASP A 205 -3.09 3.75 -33.36
N ILE A 206 -3.76 4.72 -34.01
CA ILE A 206 -3.14 5.82 -34.73
C ILE A 206 -2.83 6.96 -33.76
N LEU A 207 -1.59 7.45 -33.82
CA LEU A 207 -1.08 8.53 -32.98
C LEU A 207 -0.62 9.71 -33.83
N THR A 208 -0.65 10.92 -33.27
CA THR A 208 0.07 12.04 -33.87
C THR A 208 1.58 11.87 -33.70
N GLN A 209 2.37 12.34 -34.67
CA GLN A 209 3.83 12.46 -34.49
C GLN A 209 4.20 13.69 -33.67
N TRP A 210 3.37 14.73 -33.72
CA TRP A 210 3.57 15.95 -32.96
C TRP A 210 3.02 15.81 -31.55
N THR A 211 3.79 16.28 -30.56
CA THR A 211 3.34 16.38 -29.17
C THR A 211 2.56 17.65 -28.91
N ASP A 212 2.85 18.72 -29.66
CA ASP A 212 2.21 20.02 -29.57
C ASP A 212 1.29 20.23 -30.79
N VAL A 213 0.10 19.64 -30.69
CA VAL A 213 -0.94 19.72 -31.73
C VAL A 213 -1.71 21.05 -31.67
N GLU A 214 -1.66 21.75 -30.54
CA GLU A 214 -2.35 23.04 -30.34
C GLU A 214 -1.75 24.13 -31.24
N THR A 215 -0.44 24.09 -31.46
CA THR A 215 0.24 24.99 -32.40
C THR A 215 -0.24 24.79 -33.85
N ALA A 216 -0.79 23.61 -34.20
CA ALA A 216 -1.43 23.36 -35.49
C ALA A 216 -2.90 23.85 -35.54
N GLY A 217 -3.41 24.45 -34.47
CA GLY A 217 -4.80 24.91 -34.35
C GLY A 217 -5.79 23.81 -33.97
N LEU A 218 -5.30 22.61 -33.63
CA LEU A 218 -6.14 21.49 -33.19
C LEU A 218 -6.43 21.60 -31.70
N LEU A 219 -7.69 21.32 -31.34
CA LEU A 219 -8.10 21.35 -29.94
C LEU A 219 -7.77 20.01 -29.28
N LYS A 220 -6.93 20.10 -28.24
CA LYS A 220 -6.59 18.97 -27.39
C LYS A 220 -7.70 18.73 -26.36
N MET A 221 -7.97 17.46 -26.07
CA MET A 221 -8.81 17.02 -24.96
C MET A 221 -8.06 15.94 -24.16
N ASP A 222 -8.03 16.03 -22.83
CA ASP A 222 -7.46 14.95 -22.01
C ASP A 222 -8.55 14.00 -21.50
N PHE A 223 -8.44 12.74 -21.93
CA PHE A 223 -9.22 11.62 -21.42
C PHE A 223 -8.36 10.92 -20.38
N LEU A 224 -8.42 11.33 -19.11
CA LEU A 224 -7.55 10.73 -18.10
C LEU A 224 -8.15 9.44 -17.55
N GLY A 225 -7.33 8.40 -17.36
CA GLY A 225 -7.75 7.20 -16.62
C GLY A 225 -7.42 7.37 -15.14
N LEU A 226 -8.43 7.61 -14.30
CA LEU A 226 -8.27 7.79 -12.86
C LEU A 226 -8.60 6.48 -12.13
N ARG A 227 -7.58 5.87 -11.52
CA ARG A 227 -7.72 4.63 -10.73
C ARG A 227 -8.77 4.74 -9.62
N ASN A 228 -8.89 5.89 -8.97
CA ASN A 228 -9.85 6.07 -7.87
C ASN A 228 -11.31 6.05 -8.35
N LEU A 229 -11.59 6.43 -9.60
CA LEU A 229 -12.92 6.24 -10.18
C LEU A 229 -13.21 4.75 -10.43
N SER A 230 -12.20 3.94 -10.80
CA SER A 230 -12.34 2.49 -10.86
C SER A 230 -12.60 1.88 -9.48
N ILE A 231 -11.87 2.32 -8.44
CA ILE A 231 -12.08 1.86 -7.05
C ILE A 231 -13.50 2.20 -6.60
N LEU A 232 -13.96 3.43 -6.86
CA LEU A 232 -15.30 3.87 -6.50
C LEU A 232 -16.38 3.05 -7.21
N ASP A 233 -16.24 2.84 -8.53
CA ASP A 233 -17.15 2.01 -9.33
C ASP A 233 -17.26 0.58 -8.78
N MET A 234 -16.10 -0.03 -8.53
CA MET A 234 -16.02 -1.40 -8.03
C MET A 234 -16.59 -1.51 -6.62
N ALA A 235 -16.31 -0.55 -5.75
CA ALA A 235 -16.85 -0.53 -4.40
C ALA A 235 -18.39 -0.42 -4.40
N VAL A 236 -18.96 0.46 -5.21
CA VAL A 236 -20.43 0.57 -5.36
C VAL A 236 -21.04 -0.73 -5.89
N LYS A 237 -20.41 -1.36 -6.90
CA LYS A 237 -20.85 -2.66 -7.43
C LYS A 237 -20.75 -3.77 -6.40
N ASN A 238 -19.69 -3.79 -5.60
CA ASN A 238 -19.52 -4.76 -4.52
C ASN A 238 -20.59 -4.58 -3.44
N VAL A 239 -20.89 -3.34 -3.04
CA VAL A 239 -21.99 -3.05 -2.11
C VAL A 239 -23.33 -3.54 -2.68
N LYS A 240 -23.60 -3.29 -3.96
CA LYS A 240 -24.83 -3.80 -4.60
C LYS A 240 -24.86 -5.32 -4.64
N LYS A 241 -23.73 -5.97 -4.96
CA LYS A 241 -23.61 -7.45 -5.06
C LYS A 241 -23.80 -8.14 -3.70
N HIS A 242 -23.23 -7.59 -2.63
CA HIS A 242 -23.17 -8.26 -1.32
C HIS A 242 -24.21 -7.79 -0.31
N ARG A 243 -24.69 -6.54 -0.42
CA ARG A 243 -25.64 -5.92 0.51
C ARG A 243 -26.98 -5.56 -0.13
N ASP A 244 -27.10 -5.67 -1.46
CA ASP A 244 -28.26 -5.25 -2.26
C ASP A 244 -28.62 -3.74 -2.13
N VAL A 245 -27.69 -2.91 -1.65
CA VAL A 245 -27.88 -1.46 -1.51
C VAL A 245 -27.41 -0.75 -2.79
N ASP A 246 -28.26 0.12 -3.33
CA ASP A 246 -27.92 0.97 -4.48
C ASP A 246 -27.37 2.32 -3.99
N ILE A 247 -26.08 2.55 -4.19
CA ILE A 247 -25.38 3.77 -3.80
C ILE A 247 -25.18 4.65 -5.03
N VAL A 248 -25.61 5.90 -4.92
CA VAL A 248 -25.31 6.94 -5.91
C VAL A 248 -24.28 7.91 -5.29
N PRO A 249 -22.98 7.81 -5.64
CA PRO A 249 -21.92 8.58 -4.98
C PRO A 249 -22.15 10.10 -4.96
N ASN A 250 -22.78 10.64 -6.00
CA ASN A 250 -23.03 12.09 -6.13
C ASN A 250 -24.22 12.59 -5.29
N LYS A 251 -24.95 11.69 -4.61
CA LYS A 251 -26.08 12.01 -3.74
C LYS A 251 -25.81 11.68 -2.27
N LEU A 252 -24.57 11.35 -1.93
CA LEU A 252 -24.18 11.10 -0.55
C LEU A 252 -24.32 12.38 0.29
N PRO A 253 -24.77 12.29 1.55
CA PRO A 253 -24.77 13.43 2.47
C PRO A 253 -23.33 13.93 2.65
N LEU A 254 -23.11 15.24 2.73
CA LEU A 254 -21.76 15.84 2.85
C LEU A 254 -21.38 16.21 4.30
N ASP A 255 -22.24 15.85 5.26
CA ASP A 255 -22.17 16.13 6.69
C ASP A 255 -22.14 14.85 7.56
N ASP A 256 -21.85 13.68 6.96
CA ASP A 256 -21.80 12.40 7.66
C ASP A 256 -20.71 12.32 8.73
N GLU A 257 -21.11 12.15 9.99
CA GLU A 257 -20.21 12.16 11.14
C GLU A 257 -19.20 11.00 11.13
N GLU A 258 -19.60 9.80 10.72
CA GLU A 258 -18.71 8.62 10.71
C GLU A 258 -17.59 8.77 9.69
N THR A 259 -17.90 9.34 8.53
CA THR A 259 -16.93 9.69 7.49
C THR A 259 -15.90 10.69 8.01
N PHE A 260 -16.34 11.78 8.65
CA PHE A 260 -15.42 12.74 9.25
C PHE A 260 -14.62 12.13 10.40
N ALA A 261 -15.23 11.30 11.24
CA ALA A 261 -14.52 10.61 12.33
C ALA A 261 -13.36 9.75 11.79
N LEU A 262 -13.55 9.05 10.67
CA LEU A 262 -12.48 8.30 9.98
C LEU A 262 -11.34 9.23 9.53
N LEU A 263 -11.67 10.36 8.90
CA LEU A 263 -10.68 11.35 8.46
C LEU A 263 -9.93 11.98 9.66
N GLN A 264 -10.64 12.29 10.75
CA GLN A 264 -10.09 12.84 11.99
C GLN A 264 -9.15 11.86 12.71
N ARG A 265 -9.43 10.55 12.64
CA ARG A 265 -8.50 9.50 13.10
C ARG A 265 -7.32 9.31 12.15
N GLY A 266 -7.36 9.88 10.94
CA GLY A 266 -6.30 9.79 9.94
C GLY A 266 -6.11 8.38 9.37
N GLU A 267 -7.20 7.61 9.29
CA GLU A 267 -7.30 6.25 8.73
C GLU A 267 -7.47 6.27 7.20
N THR A 268 -6.77 7.19 6.54
CA THR A 268 -7.05 7.59 5.14
C THR A 268 -6.21 6.88 4.08
N LYS A 269 -5.55 5.77 4.42
CA LYS A 269 -4.92 4.91 3.41
C LYS A 269 -5.98 4.36 2.45
N GLY A 270 -5.71 4.44 1.15
CA GLY A 270 -6.68 4.14 0.09
C GLY A 270 -7.74 5.21 -0.16
N ILE A 271 -7.73 6.35 0.56
CA ILE A 271 -8.64 7.48 0.29
C ILE A 271 -7.95 8.45 -0.66
N PHE A 272 -8.63 8.79 -1.76
CA PHE A 272 -8.06 9.59 -2.83
C PHE A 272 -7.44 10.91 -2.32
N GLN A 273 -6.21 11.20 -2.76
CA GLN A 273 -5.37 12.35 -2.37
C GLN A 273 -4.94 12.44 -0.90
N LEU A 274 -5.57 11.68 0.01
CA LEU A 274 -5.41 11.82 1.45
C LEU A 274 -4.50 10.77 2.09
N GLU A 275 -3.76 9.99 1.30
CA GLU A 275 -3.02 8.80 1.77
C GLU A 275 -1.67 9.13 2.43
N SER A 276 -1.00 10.21 2.00
CA SER A 276 0.38 10.46 2.40
C SER A 276 0.53 10.71 3.90
N GLY A 277 1.66 10.28 4.48
CA GLY A 277 1.89 10.36 5.93
C GLY A 277 1.72 11.77 6.52
N GLY A 278 2.20 12.81 5.83
CA GLY A 278 2.01 14.17 6.33
C GLY A 278 0.62 14.74 6.07
N MET A 279 -0.09 14.29 5.03
CA MET A 279 -1.51 14.65 4.84
C MET A 279 -2.36 14.05 5.96
N ARG A 280 -2.08 12.79 6.30
CA ARG A 280 -2.66 12.08 7.44
C ARG A 280 -2.41 12.82 8.75
N ASP A 281 -1.20 13.31 8.98
CA ASP A 281 -0.88 14.14 10.14
C ASP A 281 -1.69 15.46 10.15
N LEU A 282 -1.76 16.15 9.00
CA LEU A 282 -2.57 17.34 8.85
C LEU A 282 -4.04 17.10 9.20
N LEU A 283 -4.66 16.04 8.65
CA LEU A 283 -6.06 15.70 8.93
C LEU A 283 -6.31 15.48 10.43
N THR A 284 -5.40 14.83 11.15
CA THR A 284 -5.57 14.61 12.60
C THR A 284 -5.41 15.88 13.43
N LYS A 285 -4.60 16.84 12.97
CA LYS A 285 -4.44 18.14 13.62
C LYS A 285 -5.60 19.07 13.29
N MET A 286 -6.00 19.13 12.02
CA MET A 286 -7.12 19.93 11.51
C MET A 286 -8.45 19.43 12.06
N LYS A 287 -8.61 18.11 12.21
CA LYS A 287 -9.86 17.43 12.52
C LYS A 287 -11.00 17.93 11.63
N PRO A 288 -11.03 17.57 10.33
CA PRO A 288 -12.06 18.05 9.42
C PRO A 288 -13.45 17.63 9.92
N ASP A 289 -14.40 18.55 9.89
CA ASP A 289 -15.79 18.35 10.32
C ASP A 289 -16.79 18.90 9.28
N LYS A 290 -16.29 19.48 8.19
CA LYS A 290 -17.08 19.95 7.04
C LYS A 290 -16.39 19.60 5.73
N PHE A 291 -17.17 19.51 4.66
CA PHE A 291 -16.64 19.25 3.32
C PHE A 291 -15.60 20.29 2.88
N GLN A 292 -15.78 21.57 3.26
CA GLN A 292 -14.83 22.65 2.94
C GLN A 292 -13.42 22.40 3.52
N ASP A 293 -13.28 21.70 4.64
CA ASP A 293 -11.97 21.37 5.20
C ASP A 293 -11.23 20.34 4.33
N ILE A 294 -11.96 19.42 3.70
CA ILE A 294 -11.39 18.45 2.75
C ILE A 294 -10.87 19.19 1.52
N ILE A 295 -11.66 20.14 1.00
CA ILE A 295 -11.24 21.01 -0.12
C ILE A 295 -9.96 21.77 0.24
N ALA A 296 -9.87 22.30 1.48
CA ALA A 296 -8.72 23.07 1.94
C ALA A 296 -7.47 22.19 2.16
N THR A 297 -7.66 20.94 2.56
CA THR A 297 -6.56 20.01 2.89
C THR A 297 -5.59 19.83 1.71
N SER A 298 -6.10 19.57 0.50
CA SER A 298 -5.26 19.44 -0.71
C SER A 298 -4.55 20.74 -1.10
N ALA A 299 -5.15 21.89 -0.81
CA ALA A 299 -4.55 23.20 -1.07
C ALA A 299 -3.45 23.55 -0.06
N LEU A 300 -3.65 23.20 1.21
CA LEU A 300 -2.77 23.49 2.34
C LEU A 300 -1.56 22.57 2.43
N TYR A 301 -1.68 21.30 2.03
CA TYR A 301 -0.57 20.35 2.13
C TYR A 301 0.41 20.46 0.95
N ARG A 302 1.13 21.59 0.89
CA ARG A 302 2.13 21.91 -0.14
C ARG A 302 3.35 22.59 0.49
N PRO A 303 4.56 22.46 -0.09
CA PRO A 303 5.78 23.01 0.51
C PRO A 303 5.69 24.48 0.92
N GLY A 304 5.10 25.34 0.06
CA GLY A 304 4.92 26.77 0.36
C GLY A 304 4.03 27.05 1.59
N PRO A 305 2.76 26.63 1.59
CA PRO A 305 1.88 26.79 2.75
C PRO A 305 2.39 26.13 4.05
N LEU A 306 3.09 24.99 3.95
CA LEU A 306 3.69 24.30 5.09
C LEU A 306 4.85 25.12 5.70
N GLU A 307 5.76 25.64 4.87
CA GLU A 307 6.88 26.48 5.33
C GLU A 307 6.41 27.85 5.84
N GLY A 308 5.30 28.35 5.32
CA GLY A 308 4.74 29.66 5.64
C GLY A 308 3.95 29.74 6.96
N GLY A 309 3.81 28.64 7.70
CA GLY A 309 3.03 28.59 8.96
C GLY A 309 1.50 28.63 8.78
N MET A 310 1.00 28.80 7.55
CA MET A 310 -0.42 28.97 7.23
C MET A 310 -1.27 27.79 7.69
N VAL A 311 -0.71 26.59 7.61
CA VAL A 311 -1.37 25.35 8.06
C VAL A 311 -1.64 25.37 9.56
N LEU A 312 -0.70 25.88 10.37
CA LEU A 312 -0.86 25.98 11.82
C LEU A 312 -1.87 27.07 12.18
N ASP A 313 -1.84 28.21 11.49
CA ASP A 313 -2.81 29.29 11.69
C ASP A 313 -4.23 28.80 11.41
N TYR A 314 -4.44 28.11 10.28
CA TYR A 314 -5.74 27.51 9.92
C TYR A 314 -6.25 26.58 11.02
N VAL A 315 -5.39 25.67 11.50
CA VAL A 315 -5.73 24.70 12.55
C VAL A 315 -6.03 25.40 13.88
N ASN A 316 -5.23 26.40 14.27
CA ASN A 316 -5.39 27.09 15.54
C ASN A 316 -6.67 27.94 15.57
N VAL A 317 -6.98 28.64 14.49
CA VAL A 317 -8.21 29.44 14.40
C VAL A 317 -9.43 28.52 14.38
N LYS A 318 -9.39 27.44 13.61
CA LYS A 318 -10.48 26.44 13.59
C LYS A 318 -10.79 25.89 14.98
N HIS A 319 -9.77 25.56 15.77
CA HIS A 319 -9.93 25.02 17.12
C HIS A 319 -10.16 26.09 18.21
N GLY A 320 -10.33 27.37 17.84
CA GLY A 320 -10.54 28.47 18.78
C GLY A 320 -9.33 28.76 19.69
N ARG A 321 -8.12 28.33 19.29
CA ARG A 321 -6.87 28.61 20.01
C ARG A 321 -6.30 29.99 19.67
N GLN A 322 -6.78 30.58 18.57
CA GLN A 322 -6.40 31.88 18.07
C GLN A 322 -7.63 32.54 17.43
N ASP A 323 -7.78 33.86 17.59
CA ASP A 323 -8.85 34.59 16.93
C ASP A 323 -8.55 34.79 15.43
N PRO A 324 -9.55 34.72 14.53
CA PRO A 324 -9.38 35.07 13.14
C PRO A 324 -8.90 36.52 12.98
N ALA A 325 -7.92 36.74 12.11
CA ALA A 325 -7.44 38.08 11.80
C ALA A 325 -8.55 38.89 11.12
N LYS A 326 -8.94 40.03 11.71
CA LYS A 326 -9.89 40.97 11.12
C LYS A 326 -9.13 42.02 10.32
N VAL A 327 -9.33 42.03 9.00
CA VAL A 327 -8.66 42.96 8.09
C VAL A 327 -9.64 44.01 7.59
N HIS A 328 -10.76 43.56 7.04
CA HIS A 328 -11.79 44.41 6.46
C HIS A 328 -13.06 43.58 6.25
N PRO A 329 -14.29 44.12 6.43
CA PRO A 329 -15.52 43.35 6.30
C PRO A 329 -15.61 42.47 5.03
N VAL A 330 -15.19 43.00 3.89
CA VAL A 330 -15.15 42.26 2.61
C VAL A 330 -14.13 41.12 2.61
N VAL A 331 -12.95 41.34 3.21
CA VAL A 331 -11.89 40.32 3.28
C VAL A 331 -12.31 39.23 4.27
N ASP A 332 -12.85 39.63 5.41
CA ASP A 332 -13.29 38.74 6.47
C ASP A 332 -14.44 37.83 5.99
N GLU A 333 -15.39 38.36 5.19
CA GLU A 333 -16.46 37.58 4.54
C GLU A 333 -15.90 36.56 3.54
N VAL A 334 -14.98 36.98 2.66
CA VAL A 334 -14.41 36.09 1.63
C VAL A 334 -13.54 34.97 2.23
N LEU A 335 -12.88 35.24 3.36
CA LEU A 335 -12.00 34.30 4.04
C LEU A 335 -12.68 33.54 5.18
N GLU A 336 -13.98 33.74 5.41
CA GLU A 336 -14.75 33.07 6.47
C GLU A 336 -14.66 31.54 6.33
N GLU A 337 -14.81 31.03 5.11
CA GLU A 337 -14.73 29.58 4.82
C GLU A 337 -13.35 28.95 5.08
N THR A 338 -12.29 29.77 5.18
CA THR A 338 -10.93 29.32 5.44
C THR A 338 -10.36 29.94 6.70
N TYR A 339 -11.22 30.31 7.64
CA TYR A 339 -10.86 30.80 8.97
C TYR A 339 -9.89 32.00 8.94
N GLY A 340 -10.05 32.90 7.96
CA GLY A 340 -9.22 34.10 7.80
C GLY A 340 -7.89 33.86 7.06
N VAL A 341 -7.63 32.64 6.57
CA VAL A 341 -6.40 32.30 5.84
C VAL A 341 -6.67 32.33 4.33
N MET A 342 -5.82 33.04 3.56
CA MET A 342 -5.89 33.01 2.09
C MET A 342 -5.35 31.68 1.55
N VAL A 343 -6.23 30.87 0.96
CA VAL A 343 -5.88 29.53 0.43
C VAL A 343 -6.09 29.46 -1.09
N TYR A 344 -7.16 30.06 -1.60
CA TYR A 344 -7.59 29.88 -2.98
C TYR A 344 -7.33 31.10 -3.88
N GLN A 345 -7.12 30.84 -5.17
CA GLN A 345 -7.04 31.88 -6.20
C GLN A 345 -8.36 32.64 -6.31
N GLU A 346 -9.48 31.93 -6.22
CA GLU A 346 -10.83 32.48 -6.28
C GLU A 346 -11.09 33.49 -5.14
N GLN A 347 -10.57 33.24 -3.93
CA GLN A 347 -10.64 34.19 -2.81
C GLN A 347 -9.89 35.49 -3.13
N VAL A 348 -8.67 35.38 -3.67
CA VAL A 348 -7.89 36.55 -4.09
C VAL A 348 -8.62 37.33 -5.18
N MET A 349 -9.22 36.63 -6.15
CA MET A 349 -10.03 37.28 -7.20
C MET A 349 -11.23 38.04 -6.61
N ARG A 350 -11.93 37.45 -5.63
CA ARG A 350 -13.04 38.11 -4.93
C ARG A 350 -12.59 39.35 -4.16
N ILE A 351 -11.43 39.29 -3.49
CA ILE A 351 -10.87 40.44 -2.76
C ILE A 351 -10.49 41.57 -3.74
N LEU A 352 -9.75 41.26 -4.81
CA LEU A 352 -9.38 42.24 -5.84
C LEU A 352 -10.62 42.89 -6.49
N ASN A 353 -11.68 42.11 -6.68
CA ASN A 353 -12.91 42.59 -7.29
C ASN A 353 -13.78 43.43 -6.36
N ARG A 354 -14.14 42.90 -5.19
CA ARG A 354 -15.06 43.58 -4.28
C ARG A 354 -14.41 44.76 -3.55
N LEU A 355 -13.12 44.66 -3.21
CA LEU A 355 -12.40 45.71 -2.50
C LEU A 355 -11.64 46.64 -3.45
N GLY A 356 -10.97 46.10 -4.48
CA GLY A 356 -10.18 46.88 -5.43
C GLY A 356 -10.96 47.38 -6.65
N GLY A 357 -12.21 46.97 -6.85
CA GLY A 357 -13.00 47.34 -8.03
C GLY A 357 -12.46 46.78 -9.35
N ILE A 358 -11.57 45.79 -9.31
CA ILE A 358 -10.95 45.18 -10.50
C ILE A 358 -11.90 44.11 -11.05
N GLU A 359 -12.15 44.06 -12.36
CA GLU A 359 -12.99 42.98 -12.91
C GLU A 359 -12.42 41.59 -12.60
N LEU A 360 -13.27 40.57 -12.44
CA LEU A 360 -12.84 39.21 -12.10
C LEU A 360 -11.85 38.64 -13.14
N ALA A 361 -12.09 38.88 -14.43
CA ALA A 361 -11.18 38.52 -15.51
C ALA A 361 -9.77 39.14 -15.32
N GLN A 362 -9.72 40.45 -15.08
CA GLN A 362 -8.48 41.19 -14.81
C GLN A 362 -7.81 40.74 -13.51
N SER A 363 -8.59 40.38 -12.49
CA SER A 363 -8.09 39.88 -11.21
C SER A 363 -7.31 38.58 -11.39
N TYR A 364 -7.77 37.68 -12.27
CA TYR A 364 -7.00 36.46 -12.59
C TYR A 364 -5.71 36.77 -13.37
N GLN A 365 -5.74 37.76 -14.27
CA GLN A 365 -4.52 38.23 -14.95
C GLN A 365 -3.49 38.79 -13.96
N CYS A 366 -3.95 39.51 -12.93
CA CYS A 366 -3.10 39.97 -11.84
C CYS A 366 -2.43 38.78 -11.12
N ILE A 367 -3.19 37.75 -10.74
CA ILE A 367 -2.63 36.53 -10.12
C ILE A 367 -1.59 35.87 -11.02
N LYS A 368 -1.89 35.68 -12.32
CA LYS A 368 -0.91 35.13 -13.29
C LYS A 368 0.35 35.99 -13.38
N ALA A 369 0.22 37.32 -13.33
CA ALA A 369 1.34 38.24 -13.36
C ALA A 369 2.22 38.10 -12.11
N ILE A 370 1.61 37.94 -10.92
CA ILE A 370 2.31 37.67 -9.66
C ILE A 370 3.07 36.34 -9.73
N SER A 371 2.41 35.25 -10.14
CA SER A 371 3.06 33.93 -10.25
C SER A 371 4.22 33.93 -11.25
N LYS A 372 4.12 34.70 -12.35
CA LYS A 372 5.19 34.88 -13.35
C LYS A 372 6.19 35.99 -13.00
N LYS A 373 6.06 36.64 -11.83
CA LYS A 373 6.91 37.75 -11.36
C LYS A 373 7.05 38.90 -12.37
N LYS A 374 5.96 39.27 -13.06
CA LYS A 374 5.93 40.37 -14.05
C LYS A 374 5.75 41.73 -13.37
N LEU A 375 6.83 42.25 -12.79
CA LEU A 375 6.83 43.47 -11.96
C LEU A 375 6.05 44.67 -12.54
N PRO A 376 6.16 45.02 -13.84
CA PRO A 376 5.45 46.19 -14.37
C PRO A 376 3.92 46.05 -14.32
N ILE A 377 3.41 44.85 -14.60
CA ILE A 377 1.97 44.55 -14.59
C ILE A 377 1.44 44.51 -13.15
N ILE A 378 2.24 43.95 -12.23
CA ILE A 378 1.90 43.91 -10.81
C ILE A 378 1.77 45.33 -10.24
N ALA A 379 2.71 46.23 -10.58
CA ALA A 379 2.67 47.62 -10.14
C ALA A 379 1.41 48.37 -10.65
N GLN A 380 0.99 48.12 -11.89
CA GLN A 380 -0.23 48.69 -12.45
C GLN A 380 -1.47 48.26 -11.66
N TYR A 381 -1.63 46.97 -11.40
CA TYR A 381 -2.76 46.45 -10.62
C TYR A 381 -2.69 46.86 -9.15
N ARG A 382 -1.50 47.11 -8.61
CA ARG A 382 -1.31 47.60 -7.25
C ARG A 382 -1.93 48.97 -7.05
N GLU A 383 -1.61 49.94 -7.92
CA GLU A 383 -2.21 51.28 -7.84
C GLU A 383 -3.73 51.21 -8.04
N GLN A 384 -4.20 50.43 -9.03
CA GLN A 384 -5.63 50.25 -9.27
C GLN A 384 -6.35 49.66 -8.04
N PHE A 385 -5.75 48.68 -7.37
CA PHE A 385 -6.30 48.08 -6.15
C PHE A 385 -6.35 49.09 -5.01
N ILE A 386 -5.30 49.89 -4.81
CA ILE A 386 -5.24 50.91 -3.77
C ILE A 386 -6.34 51.96 -4.00
N ASP A 387 -6.46 52.47 -5.22
CA ASP A 387 -7.49 53.47 -5.57
C ASP A 387 -8.90 52.92 -5.29
N GLY A 388 -9.18 51.67 -5.69
CA GLY A 388 -10.45 51.02 -5.42
C GLY A 388 -10.70 50.74 -3.92
N ALA A 389 -9.67 50.32 -3.19
CA ALA A 389 -9.77 50.05 -1.75
C ALA A 389 -10.05 51.33 -0.95
N GLN A 390 -9.50 52.47 -1.37
CA GLN A 390 -9.79 53.77 -0.75
C GLN A 390 -11.25 54.18 -0.92
N VAL A 391 -11.85 53.91 -2.09
CA VAL A 391 -13.29 54.12 -2.33
C VAL A 391 -14.14 53.22 -1.41
N ASN A 392 -13.63 52.05 -1.04
CA ASN A 392 -14.28 51.09 -0.15
C ASN A 392 -13.92 51.27 1.35
N ASN A 393 -13.52 52.46 1.77
CA ASN A 393 -13.22 52.83 3.16
C ASN A 393 -12.00 52.13 3.80
N MET A 394 -11.00 51.72 3.01
CA MET A 394 -9.71 51.24 3.51
C MET A 394 -8.64 52.34 3.40
N SER A 395 -7.79 52.51 4.42
CA SER A 395 -6.69 53.48 4.33
C SER A 395 -5.66 53.02 3.28
N ARG A 396 -4.91 53.96 2.69
CA ARG A 396 -3.86 53.62 1.71
C ARG A 396 -2.82 52.66 2.28
N GLU A 397 -2.40 52.88 3.52
CA GLU A 397 -1.42 52.03 4.23
C GLU A 397 -1.95 50.61 4.44
N GLN A 398 -3.23 50.46 4.80
CA GLN A 398 -3.89 49.16 4.93
C GLN A 398 -4.02 48.46 3.58
N ALA A 399 -4.38 49.20 2.52
CA ALA A 399 -4.49 48.66 1.16
C ALA A 399 -3.13 48.21 0.62
N GLU A 400 -2.06 48.98 0.84
CA GLU A 400 -0.70 48.61 0.48
C GLU A 400 -0.22 47.36 1.22
N GLY A 401 -0.53 47.25 2.52
CA GLY A 401 -0.25 46.08 3.34
C GLY A 401 -1.00 44.84 2.85
N LEU A 402 -2.30 44.96 2.56
CA LEU A 402 -3.13 43.88 2.05
C LEU A 402 -2.67 43.41 0.66
N PHE A 403 -2.34 44.33 -0.24
CA PHE A 403 -1.78 43.95 -1.54
C PHE A 403 -0.44 43.22 -1.40
N GLY A 404 0.41 43.63 -0.46
CA GLY A 404 1.66 42.92 -0.14
C GLY A 404 1.41 41.49 0.36
N LEU A 405 0.35 41.27 1.15
CA LEU A 405 -0.08 39.92 1.52
C LEU A 405 -0.53 39.16 0.27
N ILE A 406 -1.40 39.73 -0.57
CA ILE A 406 -1.86 39.11 -1.81
C ILE A 406 -0.69 38.71 -2.71
N GLU A 407 0.34 39.54 -2.85
CA GLU A 407 1.53 39.22 -3.64
C GLU A 407 2.28 38.00 -3.10
N LYS A 408 2.42 37.93 -1.77
CA LYS A 408 3.04 36.78 -1.08
C LYS A 408 2.21 35.50 -1.25
N PHE A 409 0.88 35.59 -1.19
CA PHE A 409 -0.02 34.42 -1.24
C PHE A 409 -0.35 33.97 -2.67
N ALA A 410 -0.48 34.87 -3.64
CA ALA A 410 -0.84 34.52 -5.02
C ALA A 410 0.25 33.66 -5.72
N GLY A 411 1.48 33.65 -5.19
CA GLY A 411 2.50 32.67 -5.58
C GLY A 411 2.17 31.22 -5.20
N TYR A 412 1.31 31.01 -4.20
CA TYR A 412 0.97 29.71 -3.62
C TYR A 412 -0.53 29.35 -3.68
N GLY A 413 -1.39 30.31 -4.02
CA GLY A 413 -2.84 30.12 -4.09
C GLY A 413 -3.26 28.98 -5.01
N PHE A 414 -4.20 28.17 -4.55
CA PHE A 414 -4.66 26.97 -5.27
C PHE A 414 -5.98 27.20 -6.00
N ASN A 415 -6.26 26.40 -7.06
CA ASN A 415 -7.53 26.47 -7.75
C ASN A 415 -8.62 25.75 -6.96
N LYS A 416 -9.57 26.51 -6.41
CA LYS A 416 -10.68 25.97 -5.63
C LYS A 416 -11.53 25.01 -6.46
N SER A 417 -11.79 25.34 -7.73
CA SER A 417 -12.61 24.52 -8.62
C SER A 417 -12.08 23.08 -8.75
N HIS A 418 -10.78 22.93 -9.02
CA HIS A 418 -10.10 21.63 -9.05
C HIS A 418 -10.09 20.94 -7.69
N SER A 419 -9.79 21.67 -6.62
CA SER A 419 -9.76 21.11 -5.26
C SER A 419 -11.12 20.59 -4.82
N THR A 420 -12.20 21.25 -5.23
CA THR A 420 -13.58 20.89 -4.89
C THR A 420 -14.02 19.62 -5.60
N ALA A 421 -13.76 19.51 -6.91
CA ALA A 421 -14.07 18.31 -7.68
C ALA A 421 -13.32 17.07 -7.14
N TYR A 422 -12.03 17.21 -6.84
CA TYR A 422 -11.25 16.10 -6.28
C TYR A 422 -11.58 15.82 -4.81
N GLY A 423 -11.93 16.86 -4.04
CA GLY A 423 -12.44 16.73 -2.68
C GLY A 423 -13.71 15.88 -2.63
N ALA A 424 -14.59 15.99 -3.63
CA ALA A 424 -15.79 15.16 -3.73
C ALA A 424 -15.44 13.66 -3.85
N ILE A 425 -14.49 13.29 -4.72
CA ILE A 425 -14.02 11.90 -4.86
C ILE A 425 -13.35 11.43 -3.55
N ALA A 426 -12.55 12.29 -2.90
CA ALA A 426 -11.94 11.97 -1.61
C ALA A 426 -13.01 11.70 -0.53
N TYR A 427 -14.07 12.51 -0.48
CA TYR A 427 -15.18 12.30 0.44
C TYR A 427 -15.96 11.02 0.12
N GLN A 428 -16.30 10.76 -1.14
CA GLN A 428 -17.01 9.56 -1.57
C GLN A 428 -16.23 8.28 -1.21
N THR A 429 -14.92 8.27 -1.43
CA THR A 429 -14.06 7.13 -1.05
C THR A 429 -13.96 6.99 0.47
N ALA A 430 -13.90 8.09 1.22
CA ALA A 430 -13.93 8.06 2.68
C ALA A 430 -15.26 7.50 3.23
N TYR A 431 -16.38 7.92 2.65
CA TYR A 431 -17.71 7.47 3.03
C TYR A 431 -17.88 5.96 2.83
N LEU A 432 -17.50 5.44 1.66
CA LEU A 432 -17.55 4.00 1.40
C LEU A 432 -16.64 3.22 2.34
N LYS A 433 -15.46 3.76 2.68
CA LYS A 433 -14.57 3.11 3.65
C LYS A 433 -15.15 3.09 5.07
N ALA A 434 -15.87 4.14 5.47
CA ALA A 434 -16.48 4.23 6.79
C ALA A 434 -17.69 3.28 6.93
N HIS A 435 -18.60 3.27 5.95
CA HIS A 435 -19.87 2.56 6.02
C HIS A 435 -19.83 1.14 5.44
N TYR A 436 -18.98 0.89 4.44
CA TYR A 436 -18.87 -0.38 3.72
C TYR A 436 -17.40 -0.83 3.61
N PRO A 437 -16.71 -1.02 4.75
CA PRO A 437 -15.26 -1.22 4.78
C PRO A 437 -14.82 -2.49 4.05
N GLN A 438 -15.58 -3.58 4.13
CA GLN A 438 -15.23 -4.86 3.48
C GLN A 438 -15.26 -4.74 1.95
N GLU A 439 -16.34 -4.17 1.42
CA GLU A 439 -16.58 -3.99 -0.01
C GLU A 439 -15.63 -2.95 -0.62
N PHE A 440 -15.34 -1.88 0.14
CA PHE A 440 -14.36 -0.87 -0.26
C PHE A 440 -12.93 -1.42 -0.26
N MET A 441 -12.54 -2.15 0.79
CA MET A 441 -11.20 -2.75 0.84
C MET A 441 -11.01 -3.82 -0.23
N ALA A 442 -12.05 -4.60 -0.55
CA ALA A 442 -12.06 -5.52 -1.70
C ALA A 442 -11.77 -4.78 -3.01
N ALA A 443 -12.45 -3.66 -3.27
CA ALA A 443 -12.23 -2.85 -4.46
C ALA A 443 -10.83 -2.20 -4.50
N LEU A 444 -10.36 -1.70 -3.36
CA LEU A 444 -9.04 -1.07 -3.22
C LEU A 444 -7.90 -2.05 -3.53
N LEU A 445 -8.00 -3.26 -2.96
CA LEU A 445 -7.05 -4.35 -3.18
C LEU A 445 -7.10 -4.85 -4.62
N SER A 446 -8.30 -5.00 -5.20
CA SER A 446 -8.49 -5.44 -6.59
C SER A 446 -7.88 -4.47 -7.60
N CYS A 447 -8.12 -3.17 -7.45
CA CYS A 447 -7.46 -2.15 -8.28
C CYS A 447 -5.94 -2.03 -8.05
N GLY A 448 -5.39 -2.73 -7.04
CA GLY A 448 -3.98 -2.72 -6.63
C GLY A 448 -3.24 -4.04 -6.82
N MET A 449 -3.86 -5.03 -7.47
CA MET A 449 -3.37 -6.43 -7.55
C MET A 449 -1.97 -6.57 -8.16
N GLU A 450 -1.56 -5.62 -9.02
CA GLU A 450 -0.25 -5.61 -9.67
C GLU A 450 0.92 -5.36 -8.68
N SER A 451 0.64 -4.85 -7.47
CA SER A 451 1.68 -4.42 -6.51
C SER A 451 1.57 -5.16 -5.18
N SER A 452 2.49 -6.10 -4.95
CA SER A 452 2.57 -6.84 -3.68
C SER A 452 2.74 -5.93 -2.46
N ASP A 453 3.50 -4.83 -2.60
CA ASP A 453 3.76 -3.90 -1.50
C ASP A 453 2.45 -3.21 -1.07
N ARG A 454 1.60 -2.81 -2.03
CA ARG A 454 0.29 -2.21 -1.73
C ARG A 454 -0.69 -3.23 -1.17
N ILE A 455 -0.68 -4.47 -1.67
CA ILE A 455 -1.51 -5.54 -1.13
C ILE A 455 -1.14 -5.77 0.33
N SER A 456 0.14 -5.88 0.66
CA SER A 456 0.63 -6.02 2.03
C SER A 456 0.17 -4.86 2.91
N GLU A 457 0.40 -3.61 2.47
CA GLU A 457 0.03 -2.41 3.22
C GLU A 457 -1.48 -2.34 3.53
N HIS A 458 -2.33 -2.66 2.55
CA HIS A 458 -3.78 -2.63 2.71
C HIS A 458 -4.32 -3.86 3.45
N THR A 459 -3.63 -5.00 3.39
CA THR A 459 -3.95 -6.18 4.22
C THR A 459 -3.71 -5.89 5.70
N ASP A 460 -2.64 -5.17 6.03
CA ASP A 460 -2.39 -4.73 7.41
C ASP A 460 -3.45 -3.71 7.88
N ASP A 461 -3.92 -2.84 6.99
CA ASP A 461 -5.05 -1.97 7.30
C ASP A 461 -6.35 -2.77 7.55
N CYS A 462 -6.63 -3.79 6.73
CA CYS A 462 -7.76 -4.71 6.98
C CYS A 462 -7.67 -5.32 8.37
N ARG A 463 -6.49 -5.85 8.76
CA ARG A 463 -6.26 -6.40 10.10
C ARG A 463 -6.53 -5.37 11.21
N ARG A 464 -6.06 -4.12 11.04
CA ARG A 464 -6.32 -3.02 11.98
C ARG A 464 -7.79 -2.65 12.08
N MET A 465 -8.54 -2.78 10.99
CA MET A 465 -9.98 -2.55 10.92
C MET A 465 -10.80 -3.76 11.42
N GLY A 466 -10.15 -4.87 11.81
CA GLY A 466 -10.82 -6.10 12.23
C GLY A 466 -11.38 -6.94 11.08
N ILE A 467 -10.94 -6.70 9.85
CA ILE A 467 -11.34 -7.45 8.65
C ILE A 467 -10.36 -8.60 8.43
N GLU A 468 -10.87 -9.83 8.47
CA GLU A 468 -10.07 -11.02 8.18
C GLU A 468 -9.89 -11.18 6.66
N VAL A 469 -8.63 -11.28 6.22
CA VAL A 469 -8.26 -11.59 4.83
C VAL A 469 -7.87 -13.06 4.77
N MET A 470 -8.69 -13.87 4.10
CA MET A 470 -8.47 -15.29 3.90
C MET A 470 -7.40 -15.52 2.84
N PRO A 471 -6.65 -16.63 2.91
CA PRO A 471 -5.77 -17.06 1.81
C PRO A 471 -6.56 -17.28 0.50
N PRO A 472 -5.87 -17.33 -0.65
CA PRO A 472 -6.53 -17.72 -1.89
C PRO A 472 -7.12 -19.13 -1.74
N ASP A 473 -8.24 -19.38 -2.42
CA ASP A 473 -8.93 -20.67 -2.45
C ASP A 473 -9.62 -20.83 -3.80
N VAL A 474 -9.33 -21.89 -4.56
CA VAL A 474 -9.92 -22.11 -5.89
C VAL A 474 -11.45 -22.21 -5.89
N ASN A 475 -12.05 -22.62 -4.77
CA ASN A 475 -13.49 -22.78 -4.61
C ASN A 475 -14.20 -21.54 -4.08
N LEU A 476 -13.51 -20.64 -3.38
CA LEU A 476 -14.12 -19.45 -2.75
C LEU A 476 -13.66 -18.12 -3.38
N SER A 477 -12.40 -18.01 -3.79
CA SER A 477 -11.81 -16.78 -4.33
C SER A 477 -12.31 -16.47 -5.73
N ASP A 478 -12.48 -15.19 -6.04
CA ASP A 478 -12.70 -14.72 -7.41
C ASP A 478 -11.36 -14.38 -8.07
N VAL A 479 -11.38 -13.93 -9.33
CA VAL A 479 -10.18 -13.39 -10.00
C VAL A 479 -9.65 -12.19 -9.19
N GLU A 480 -10.57 -11.29 -8.84
CA GLU A 480 -10.35 -10.12 -7.99
C GLU A 480 -10.59 -10.43 -6.50
N PHE A 481 -10.22 -9.53 -5.60
CA PHE A 481 -10.56 -9.67 -4.18
C PHE A 481 -12.07 -9.51 -4.01
N THR A 482 -12.68 -10.41 -3.25
CA THR A 482 -14.14 -10.49 -3.10
C THR A 482 -14.56 -10.69 -1.65
N VAL A 483 -15.78 -10.26 -1.30
CA VAL A 483 -16.34 -10.44 0.04
C VAL A 483 -17.05 -11.79 0.12
N VAL A 484 -16.69 -12.60 1.12
CA VAL A 484 -17.30 -13.91 1.39
C VAL A 484 -17.76 -13.92 2.85
N GLY A 485 -19.08 -13.77 3.05
CA GLY A 485 -19.66 -13.59 4.38
C GLY A 485 -19.19 -12.26 4.99
N GLU A 486 -18.50 -12.32 6.13
CA GLU A 486 -17.89 -11.15 6.79
C GLU A 486 -16.36 -11.06 6.58
N LYS A 487 -15.82 -11.87 5.67
CA LYS A 487 -14.38 -11.98 5.39
C LYS A 487 -14.07 -11.53 3.98
N LEU A 488 -12.79 -11.20 3.74
CA LEU A 488 -12.28 -10.92 2.42
C LEU A 488 -11.51 -12.13 1.88
N ALA A 489 -11.89 -12.65 0.71
CA ALA A 489 -11.14 -13.69 0.03
C ALA A 489 -10.06 -13.07 -0.87
N PHE A 490 -8.86 -13.66 -0.86
CA PHE A 490 -7.75 -13.23 -1.71
C PHE A 490 -8.08 -13.43 -3.20
N GLY A 491 -7.80 -12.45 -4.05
CA GLY A 491 -8.01 -12.58 -5.50
C GLY A 491 -6.99 -13.53 -6.15
N LEU A 492 -7.45 -14.50 -6.93
CA LEU A 492 -6.57 -15.46 -7.61
C LEU A 492 -5.62 -14.78 -8.61
N GLY A 493 -6.06 -13.69 -9.25
CA GLY A 493 -5.25 -12.90 -10.17
C GLY A 493 -4.12 -12.12 -9.49
N ALA A 494 -4.13 -12.00 -8.16
CA ALA A 494 -3.08 -11.30 -7.40
C ALA A 494 -1.88 -12.19 -7.08
N VAL A 495 -1.96 -13.50 -7.37
CA VAL A 495 -0.86 -14.44 -7.19
C VAL A 495 0.20 -14.18 -8.28
N LYS A 496 1.47 -14.03 -7.90
CA LYS A 496 2.54 -13.76 -8.86
C LYS A 496 2.83 -15.00 -9.70
N GLY A 497 2.92 -14.78 -11.01
CA GLY A 497 3.30 -15.82 -11.96
C GLY A 497 2.13 -16.60 -12.57
N VAL A 498 0.89 -16.35 -12.14
CA VAL A 498 -0.31 -16.80 -12.86
C VAL A 498 -0.84 -15.69 -13.77
N GLY A 499 -1.43 -16.06 -14.90
CA GLY A 499 -2.06 -15.12 -15.83
C GLY A 499 -3.53 -14.88 -15.46
N GLU A 500 -3.96 -13.62 -15.52
CA GLU A 500 -5.35 -13.21 -15.24
C GLU A 500 -6.38 -14.00 -16.07
N ALA A 501 -6.15 -14.11 -17.38
CA ALA A 501 -7.03 -14.88 -18.28
C ALA A 501 -7.17 -16.37 -17.90
N ALA A 502 -6.14 -16.97 -17.28
CA ALA A 502 -6.24 -18.36 -16.80
C ALA A 502 -7.08 -18.46 -15.53
N MET A 503 -7.00 -17.46 -14.65
CA MET A 503 -7.82 -17.41 -13.44
C MET A 503 -9.29 -17.09 -13.78
N GLU A 504 -9.54 -16.24 -14.78
CA GLU A 504 -10.88 -16.01 -15.34
C GLU A 504 -11.50 -17.30 -15.86
N ALA A 505 -10.75 -18.09 -16.63
CA ALA A 505 -11.22 -19.38 -17.15
C ALA A 505 -11.52 -20.38 -16.03
N LEU A 506 -10.64 -20.47 -15.02
CA LEU A 506 -10.85 -21.32 -13.84
C LEU A 506 -12.12 -20.93 -13.08
N VAL A 507 -12.32 -19.64 -12.82
CA VAL A 507 -13.51 -19.13 -12.12
C VAL A 507 -14.77 -19.33 -12.95
N ALA A 508 -14.72 -19.10 -14.26
CA ALA A 508 -15.84 -19.35 -15.17
C ALA A 508 -16.27 -20.82 -15.16
N GLU A 509 -15.30 -21.74 -15.28
CA GLU A 509 -15.52 -23.19 -15.21
C GLU A 509 -16.13 -23.61 -13.87
N ARG A 510 -15.67 -23.04 -12.75
CA ARG A 510 -16.26 -23.27 -11.43
C ARG A 510 -17.71 -22.75 -11.35
N ASN A 511 -17.98 -21.56 -11.87
CA ASN A 511 -19.31 -20.97 -11.79
C ASN A 511 -20.33 -21.73 -12.66
N GLU A 512 -19.89 -22.34 -13.77
CA GLU A 512 -20.75 -23.15 -14.66
C GLU A 512 -20.97 -24.57 -14.11
N ASN A 513 -19.91 -25.24 -13.66
CA ASN A 513 -19.94 -26.68 -13.32
C ASN A 513 -19.83 -26.99 -11.82
N GLY A 514 -19.79 -25.97 -10.96
CA GLY A 514 -19.74 -26.10 -9.49
C GLY A 514 -18.32 -26.19 -8.91
N PRO A 515 -18.17 -26.32 -7.57
CA PRO A 515 -16.87 -26.37 -6.91
C PRO A 515 -16.05 -27.57 -7.35
N PHE A 516 -14.73 -27.41 -7.34
CA PHE A 516 -13.77 -28.48 -7.60
C PHE A 516 -13.69 -29.43 -6.40
N LYS A 517 -13.53 -30.72 -6.67
CA LYS A 517 -13.45 -31.76 -5.62
C LYS A 517 -12.02 -31.99 -5.14
N ASP A 518 -11.09 -32.07 -6.08
CA ASP A 518 -9.68 -32.34 -5.84
C ASP A 518 -8.81 -31.77 -6.97
N ILE A 519 -7.49 -31.99 -6.89
CA ILE A 519 -6.54 -31.52 -7.89
C ILE A 519 -6.72 -32.19 -9.27
N PHE A 520 -7.23 -33.43 -9.33
CA PHE A 520 -7.46 -34.13 -10.58
C PHE A 520 -8.68 -33.56 -11.30
N ASP A 521 -9.78 -33.34 -10.56
CA ASP A 521 -10.99 -32.68 -11.06
C ASP A 521 -10.69 -31.26 -11.56
N LEU A 522 -9.87 -30.50 -10.82
CA LEU A 522 -9.41 -29.17 -11.24
C LEU A 522 -8.63 -29.23 -12.57
N SER A 523 -7.64 -30.13 -12.65
CA SER A 523 -6.78 -30.26 -13.84
C SER A 523 -7.52 -30.80 -15.05
N GLU A 524 -8.52 -31.66 -14.88
CA GLU A 524 -9.31 -32.24 -15.98
C GLU A 524 -10.33 -31.25 -16.54
N ARG A 525 -10.98 -30.46 -15.68
CA ARG A 525 -12.02 -29.49 -16.07
C ARG A 525 -11.46 -28.25 -16.75
N VAL A 526 -10.33 -27.72 -16.26
CA VAL A 526 -9.70 -26.53 -16.83
C VAL A 526 -8.70 -26.93 -17.91
N ASP A 527 -8.70 -26.25 -19.06
CA ASP A 527 -7.79 -26.59 -20.17
C ASP A 527 -6.30 -26.54 -19.71
N PRO A 528 -5.53 -27.64 -19.83
CA PRO A 528 -4.10 -27.67 -19.52
C PRO A 528 -3.24 -26.64 -20.27
N LYS A 529 -3.74 -26.08 -21.39
CA LYS A 529 -3.11 -24.94 -22.08
C LYS A 529 -3.26 -23.62 -21.32
N GLN A 530 -4.35 -23.46 -20.58
CA GLN A 530 -4.64 -22.29 -19.77
C GLN A 530 -4.09 -22.46 -18.35
N LEU A 531 -4.31 -23.63 -17.74
CA LEU A 531 -3.80 -24.01 -16.42
C LEU A 531 -2.61 -24.94 -16.57
N THR A 532 -1.42 -24.37 -16.82
CA THR A 532 -0.19 -25.16 -16.98
C THR A 532 0.28 -25.76 -15.65
N LYS A 533 1.15 -26.78 -15.70
CA LYS A 533 1.81 -27.36 -14.51
C LYS A 533 2.38 -26.28 -13.58
N SER A 534 3.08 -25.29 -14.14
CA SER A 534 3.68 -24.20 -13.37
C SER A 534 2.64 -23.38 -12.61
N TYR A 535 1.43 -23.20 -13.16
CA TYR A 535 0.36 -22.46 -12.49
C TYR A 535 -0.21 -23.26 -11.33
N VAL A 536 -0.42 -24.57 -11.49
CA VAL A 536 -0.88 -25.45 -10.40
C VAL A 536 0.14 -25.47 -9.26
N GLU A 537 1.44 -25.57 -9.56
CA GLU A 537 2.50 -25.49 -8.53
C GLU A 537 2.47 -24.16 -7.77
N ILE A 538 2.27 -23.04 -8.47
CA ILE A 538 2.15 -21.71 -7.88
C ILE A 538 0.91 -21.61 -6.98
N LEU A 539 -0.23 -22.14 -7.43
CA LEU A 539 -1.48 -22.15 -6.67
C LEU A 539 -1.36 -23.01 -5.39
N ILE A 540 -0.65 -24.15 -5.45
CA ILE A 540 -0.34 -24.97 -4.27
C ILE A 540 0.53 -24.17 -3.29
N LYS A 541 1.62 -23.54 -3.77
CA LYS A 541 2.50 -22.71 -2.92
C LYS A 541 1.74 -21.57 -2.26
N ALA A 542 0.79 -20.97 -2.96
CA ALA A 542 -0.04 -19.87 -2.48
C ALA A 542 -1.10 -20.30 -1.44
N GLY A 543 -1.36 -21.61 -1.30
CA GLY A 543 -2.42 -22.15 -0.45
C GLY A 543 -3.80 -22.25 -1.11
N ALA A 544 -3.90 -21.97 -2.42
CA ALA A 544 -5.17 -21.98 -3.14
C ALA A 544 -5.85 -23.36 -3.21
N LEU A 545 -5.08 -24.44 -3.04
CA LEU A 545 -5.57 -25.82 -3.05
C LEU A 545 -5.68 -26.43 -1.63
N ASP A 546 -5.48 -25.64 -0.57
CA ASP A 546 -5.56 -26.13 0.81
C ASP A 546 -6.99 -26.65 1.15
N CYS A 547 -8.01 -26.24 0.38
CA CYS A 547 -9.39 -26.74 0.48
C CYS A 547 -9.55 -28.22 0.10
N PHE A 548 -8.62 -28.80 -0.68
CA PHE A 548 -8.60 -30.24 -1.00
C PHE A 548 -7.85 -31.07 0.05
N GLY A 549 -7.20 -30.41 1.01
CA GLY A 549 -6.40 -31.03 2.06
C GLY A 549 -5.20 -30.13 2.42
N PRO A 550 -4.83 -30.00 3.71
CA PRO A 550 -3.86 -29.00 4.16
C PRO A 550 -2.40 -29.31 3.82
N ASN A 551 -2.13 -30.51 3.28
CA ASN A 551 -0.77 -31.00 3.03
C ASN A 551 -0.28 -30.62 1.63
N ARG A 552 0.37 -29.46 1.54
CA ARG A 552 0.89 -28.91 0.27
C ARG A 552 1.97 -29.80 -0.36
N ALA A 553 2.71 -30.57 0.45
CA ALA A 553 3.72 -31.50 -0.05
C ALA A 553 3.08 -32.64 -0.87
N GLN A 554 1.95 -33.18 -0.39
CA GLN A 554 1.20 -34.22 -1.10
C GLN A 554 0.69 -33.73 -2.45
N HIS A 555 0.10 -32.52 -2.47
CA HIS A 555 -0.37 -31.90 -3.72
C HIS A 555 0.78 -31.71 -4.71
N MET A 556 1.95 -31.24 -4.24
CA MET A 556 3.13 -31.04 -5.09
C MET A 556 3.62 -32.35 -5.74
N LEU A 557 3.53 -33.48 -5.04
CA LEU A 557 3.94 -34.79 -5.55
C LEU A 557 3.02 -35.32 -6.65
N VAL A 558 1.74 -34.93 -6.66
CA VAL A 558 0.75 -35.45 -7.61
C VAL A 558 0.51 -34.54 -8.81
N VAL A 559 1.04 -33.32 -8.84
CA VAL A 559 0.83 -32.36 -9.95
C VAL A 559 1.15 -32.99 -11.31
N ASP A 560 2.28 -33.67 -11.43
CA ASP A 560 2.68 -34.30 -12.69
C ASP A 560 1.67 -35.35 -13.17
N ARG A 561 1.18 -36.17 -12.25
CA ARG A 561 0.17 -37.20 -12.54
C ARG A 561 -1.17 -36.58 -12.90
N ALA A 562 -1.62 -35.56 -12.16
CA ALA A 562 -2.87 -34.86 -12.42
C ALA A 562 -2.88 -34.20 -13.81
N MET A 563 -1.79 -33.51 -14.17
CA MET A 563 -1.66 -32.90 -15.50
C MET A 563 -1.60 -33.93 -16.63
N GLN A 564 -0.95 -35.08 -16.42
CA GLN A 564 -0.92 -36.16 -17.41
C GLN A 564 -2.30 -36.79 -17.61
N ALA A 565 -3.03 -37.05 -16.52
CA ALA A 565 -4.39 -37.57 -16.56
C ALA A 565 -5.33 -36.62 -17.32
N ALA A 566 -5.25 -35.32 -17.04
CA ALA A 566 -6.03 -34.30 -17.74
C ALA A 566 -5.76 -34.24 -19.25
N ILE A 567 -4.49 -34.31 -19.66
CA ILE A 567 -4.12 -34.32 -21.09
C ILE A 567 -4.64 -35.59 -21.77
N ALA A 568 -4.59 -36.74 -21.10
CA ALA A 568 -5.14 -38.00 -21.62
C ALA A 568 -6.67 -37.92 -21.78
N ALA A 569 -7.39 -37.46 -20.74
CA ALA A 569 -8.84 -37.28 -20.76
C ALA A 569 -9.30 -36.33 -21.88
N GLN A 570 -8.60 -35.19 -22.07
CA GLN A 570 -8.88 -34.29 -23.19
C GLN A 570 -8.64 -34.92 -24.55
N ARG A 571 -7.59 -35.73 -24.69
CA ARG A 571 -7.28 -36.44 -25.94
C ARG A 571 -8.36 -37.46 -26.27
N ASP A 572 -8.86 -38.19 -25.29
CA ASP A 572 -9.92 -39.19 -25.46
C ASP A 572 -11.26 -38.53 -25.82
N LYS A 573 -11.57 -37.39 -25.18
CA LYS A 573 -12.73 -36.55 -25.50
C LYS A 573 -12.65 -35.98 -26.92
N ALA A 574 -11.48 -35.51 -27.35
CA ALA A 574 -11.25 -35.01 -28.71
C ALA A 574 -11.27 -36.12 -29.78
N ALA A 575 -10.90 -37.35 -29.40
CA ALA A 575 -10.97 -38.53 -30.27
C ALA A 575 -12.41 -39.07 -30.45
N GLY A 576 -13.42 -38.46 -29.80
CA GLY A 576 -14.82 -38.89 -29.89
C GLY A 576 -15.09 -40.21 -29.16
N GLN A 577 -14.18 -40.64 -28.30
CA GLN A 577 -14.33 -41.84 -27.50
C GLN A 577 -15.16 -41.49 -26.27
N MET A 578 -16.50 -41.46 -26.41
CA MET A 578 -17.36 -41.53 -25.22
C MET A 578 -17.02 -42.84 -24.51
N SER A 579 -16.65 -42.76 -23.24
CA SER A 579 -16.26 -43.91 -22.42
C SER A 579 -17.28 -45.04 -22.59
N LEU A 580 -16.90 -46.07 -23.36
CA LEU A 580 -17.77 -47.17 -23.79
C LEU A 580 -18.01 -48.21 -22.67
N PHE A 581 -17.62 -47.88 -21.44
CA PHE A 581 -17.71 -48.73 -20.25
C PHE A 581 -18.42 -48.04 -19.06
N GLY A 582 -19.20 -46.98 -19.35
CA GLY A 582 -19.98 -46.25 -18.34
C GLY A 582 -21.36 -46.85 -18.04
N GLU A 583 -21.42 -48.09 -17.57
CA GLU A 583 -22.50 -48.52 -16.66
C GLU A 583 -21.83 -49.07 -15.40
N PRO A 584 -22.01 -48.46 -14.22
CA PRO A 584 -21.51 -49.05 -12.99
C PRO A 584 -22.38 -50.25 -12.64
N GLU A 585 -21.79 -51.45 -12.65
CA GLU A 585 -22.41 -52.58 -11.95
C GLU A 585 -22.50 -52.23 -10.45
N PRO A 586 -23.65 -52.46 -9.80
CA PRO A 586 -23.77 -52.23 -8.37
C PRO A 586 -23.02 -53.34 -7.63
N GLY A 587 -21.75 -53.10 -7.30
CA GLY A 587 -20.96 -54.02 -6.46
C GLY A 587 -19.44 -54.02 -6.64
N SER A 588 -18.84 -53.21 -7.51
CA SER A 588 -17.38 -53.09 -7.61
C SER A 588 -16.88 -51.76 -7.03
N ASP A 589 -16.22 -51.82 -5.87
CA ASP A 589 -15.46 -50.74 -5.21
C ASP A 589 -14.17 -50.34 -5.99
N ASP A 590 -14.19 -50.34 -7.32
CA ASP A 590 -13.00 -50.10 -8.16
C ASP A 590 -12.91 -48.66 -8.72
N SER A 591 -13.71 -47.71 -8.20
CA SER A 591 -13.58 -46.28 -8.55
C SER A 591 -12.91 -45.41 -7.49
N GLU A 592 -12.46 -45.97 -6.36
CA GLU A 592 -11.80 -45.20 -5.29
C GLU A 592 -10.26 -45.23 -5.35
N SER A 593 -9.65 -45.99 -6.27
CA SER A 593 -8.20 -46.26 -6.24
C SER A 593 -7.29 -45.33 -7.05
N ASP A 594 -7.81 -44.34 -7.81
CA ASP A 594 -6.97 -43.53 -8.72
C ASP A 594 -6.79 -42.04 -8.33
N THR A 595 -7.31 -41.61 -7.18
CA THR A 595 -7.19 -40.22 -6.69
C THR A 595 -6.46 -40.09 -5.34
N SER A 596 -5.92 -41.19 -4.79
CA SER A 596 -5.27 -41.15 -3.47
C SER A 596 -3.97 -40.32 -3.48
N LEU A 597 -3.90 -39.31 -2.61
CA LEU A 597 -2.68 -38.55 -2.34
C LEU A 597 -1.62 -39.44 -1.66
N PRO A 598 -0.36 -39.45 -2.13
CA PRO A 598 0.70 -40.27 -1.54
C PRO A 598 1.02 -39.79 -0.12
N PRO A 599 1.35 -40.67 0.83
CA PRO A 599 1.75 -40.23 2.17
C PRO A 599 3.05 -39.43 2.11
N ALA A 600 3.04 -38.22 2.64
CA ALA A 600 4.21 -37.35 2.77
C ALA A 600 4.07 -36.47 4.01
N ASP A 601 5.19 -36.17 4.67
CA ASP A 601 5.21 -35.16 5.72
C ASP A 601 4.85 -33.79 5.13
N ASP A 602 3.95 -33.07 5.80
CA ASP A 602 3.57 -31.73 5.39
C ASP A 602 4.76 -30.76 5.51
N TRP A 603 4.71 -29.68 4.73
CA TRP A 603 5.70 -28.61 4.84
C TRP A 603 5.71 -28.05 6.26
N THR A 604 6.92 -27.78 6.76
CA THR A 604 7.08 -27.04 8.01
C THR A 604 6.49 -25.63 7.86
N HIS A 605 6.16 -24.99 8.98
CA HIS A 605 5.59 -23.65 8.96
C HIS A 605 6.48 -22.64 8.21
N GLY A 606 7.78 -22.61 8.52
CA GLY A 606 8.76 -21.83 7.74
C GLY A 606 8.82 -22.16 6.24
N GLN A 607 8.63 -23.42 5.84
CA GLN A 607 8.56 -23.80 4.41
C GLN A 607 7.29 -23.25 3.73
N LYS A 608 6.13 -23.33 4.39
CA LYS A 608 4.87 -22.73 3.89
C LYS A 608 5.01 -21.22 3.71
N LEU A 609 5.59 -20.53 4.70
CA LEU A 609 5.83 -19.09 4.64
C LEU A 609 6.82 -18.67 3.54
N ALA A 610 7.90 -19.45 3.36
CA ALA A 610 8.85 -19.19 2.28
C ALA A 610 8.18 -19.36 0.90
N ALA A 611 7.36 -20.40 0.74
CA ALA A 611 6.58 -20.64 -0.49
C ALA A 611 5.56 -19.52 -0.74
N GLU A 612 4.83 -19.06 0.29
CA GLU A 612 3.90 -17.94 0.18
C GLU A 612 4.61 -16.66 -0.24
N LYS A 613 5.74 -16.32 0.38
CA LYS A 613 6.52 -15.14 0.00
C LYS A 613 7.07 -15.23 -1.43
N GLU A 614 7.44 -16.41 -1.89
CA GLU A 614 7.88 -16.64 -3.28
C GLU A 614 6.78 -16.25 -4.27
N VAL A 615 5.53 -16.70 -4.04
CA VAL A 615 4.43 -16.56 -5.02
C VAL A 615 3.47 -15.41 -4.76
N LEU A 616 3.40 -14.87 -3.55
CA LEU A 616 2.58 -13.69 -3.21
C LEU A 616 3.45 -12.43 -3.09
N GLY A 617 4.73 -12.60 -2.73
CA GLY A 617 5.67 -11.51 -2.46
C GLY A 617 5.70 -11.03 -1.02
N PHE A 618 4.80 -11.53 -0.15
CA PHE A 618 4.70 -11.21 1.27
C PHE A 618 4.09 -12.39 2.04
N TYR A 619 4.10 -12.35 3.37
CA TYR A 619 3.56 -13.41 4.21
C TYR A 619 2.07 -13.16 4.50
N LEU A 620 1.20 -14.08 4.07
CA LEU A 620 -0.26 -13.91 4.17
C LEU A 620 -0.83 -14.60 5.41
N THR A 621 -0.51 -15.88 5.61
CA THR A 621 -1.15 -16.74 6.63
C THR A 621 -0.64 -16.50 8.05
N SER A 622 0.66 -16.26 8.22
CA SER A 622 1.24 -15.89 9.51
C SER A 622 2.52 -15.09 9.31
N HIS A 623 2.91 -14.36 10.34
CA HIS A 623 4.18 -13.65 10.33
C HIS A 623 5.32 -14.60 10.75
N PRO A 624 6.52 -14.57 10.13
CA PRO A 624 7.66 -15.40 10.54
C PRO A 624 8.03 -15.29 12.03
N LEU A 625 7.70 -14.15 12.64
CA LEU A 625 7.87 -13.92 14.08
C LEU A 625 7.06 -14.86 14.97
N THR A 626 6.00 -15.49 14.45
CA THR A 626 5.16 -16.41 15.23
C THR A 626 5.97 -17.58 15.79
N GLU A 627 6.94 -18.10 15.04
CA GLU A 627 7.83 -19.18 15.52
C GLU A 627 8.76 -18.73 16.66
N PHE A 628 9.08 -17.43 16.69
CA PHE A 628 10.01 -16.83 17.65
C PHE A 628 9.30 -16.03 18.75
N ALA A 629 7.95 -16.01 18.75
CA ALA A 629 7.16 -15.15 19.62
C ALA A 629 7.43 -15.39 21.11
N ASP A 630 7.50 -16.65 21.54
CA ASP A 630 7.83 -17.01 22.93
C ASP A 630 9.23 -16.57 23.34
N GLN A 631 10.19 -16.68 22.40
CA GLN A 631 11.57 -16.27 22.65
C GLN A 631 11.67 -14.74 22.75
N LEU A 632 11.04 -14.03 21.82
CA LEU A 632 10.97 -12.57 21.81
C LEU A 632 10.25 -12.02 23.03
N ALA A 633 9.13 -12.62 23.44
CA ALA A 633 8.40 -12.24 24.65
C ALA A 633 9.25 -12.40 25.93
N SER A 634 10.14 -13.39 25.97
CA SER A 634 11.06 -13.57 27.11
C SER A 634 12.21 -12.55 27.15
N LEU A 635 12.59 -12.00 25.98
CA LEU A 635 13.74 -11.09 25.83
C LEU A 635 13.33 -9.62 25.80
N ALA A 636 12.16 -9.31 25.26
CA ALA A 636 11.57 -7.97 25.18
C ALA A 636 11.03 -7.53 26.54
N SER A 637 11.08 -6.21 26.80
CA SER A 637 10.44 -5.62 27.98
C SER A 637 9.06 -5.03 27.68
N HIS A 638 8.82 -4.67 26.43
CA HIS A 638 7.58 -4.06 25.95
C HIS A 638 7.26 -4.60 24.56
N THR A 639 6.01 -4.46 24.15
CA THR A 639 5.51 -4.69 22.80
C THR A 639 5.26 -3.36 22.08
N THR A 640 5.02 -3.39 20.77
CA THR A 640 4.65 -2.19 20.01
C THR A 640 3.32 -1.57 20.49
N ALA A 641 2.41 -2.37 21.05
CA ALA A 641 1.16 -1.88 21.61
C ALA A 641 1.38 -1.02 22.87
N ASP A 642 2.30 -1.45 23.75
CA ASP A 642 2.60 -0.78 25.03
C ASP A 642 3.19 0.62 24.83
N LEU A 643 3.82 0.87 23.67
CA LEU A 643 4.45 2.16 23.35
C LEU A 643 3.47 3.34 23.42
N ARG A 644 2.18 3.12 23.20
CA ARG A 644 1.16 4.17 23.26
C ARG A 644 0.96 4.70 24.67
N GLU A 645 1.15 3.87 25.69
CA GLU A 645 0.87 4.21 27.09
C GLU A 645 2.09 4.78 27.83
N LEU A 646 3.30 4.55 27.32
CA LEU A 646 4.56 5.01 27.94
C LEU A 646 4.80 6.52 27.79
N GLU A 647 5.59 7.13 28.68
CA GLU A 647 5.96 8.55 28.55
C GLU A 647 7.03 8.78 27.46
N ASP A 648 7.06 9.99 26.89
CA ASP A 648 8.11 10.38 25.93
C ASP A 648 9.51 10.24 26.56
N GLY A 649 10.45 9.68 25.80
CA GLY A 649 11.81 9.43 26.27
C GLY A 649 12.02 8.18 27.10
N SER A 650 11.00 7.35 27.32
CA SER A 650 11.14 6.05 27.99
C SER A 650 12.11 5.11 27.25
N GLU A 651 12.92 4.36 28.00
CA GLU A 651 13.76 3.30 27.43
C GLU A 651 12.95 2.01 27.29
N VAL A 652 12.93 1.45 26.09
CA VAL A 652 12.19 0.23 25.75
C VAL A 652 13.11 -0.80 25.12
N ARG A 653 12.79 -2.07 25.31
CA ARG A 653 13.41 -3.18 24.58
C ARG A 653 12.33 -3.96 23.86
N ILE A 654 12.43 -3.99 22.55
CA ILE A 654 11.44 -4.64 21.68
C ILE A 654 12.15 -5.63 20.77
N GLY A 655 11.53 -6.78 20.60
CA GLY A 655 11.98 -7.83 19.71
C GLY A 655 11.06 -7.96 18.51
N GLY A 656 11.62 -8.06 17.30
CA GLY A 656 10.82 -8.04 16.09
C GLY A 656 11.63 -8.34 14.83
N MET A 657 10.96 -8.25 13.68
CA MET A 657 11.54 -8.45 12.36
C MET A 657 11.74 -7.11 11.67
N ILE A 658 12.85 -6.97 10.97
CA ILE A 658 13.18 -5.74 10.25
C ILE A 658 12.51 -5.72 8.86
N SER A 659 11.77 -4.65 8.57
CA SER A 659 11.19 -4.35 7.28
C SER A 659 11.45 -2.88 6.87
N ALA A 660 11.08 -2.50 5.63
CA ALA A 660 11.10 -1.13 5.12
C ALA A 660 12.39 -0.29 5.40
N ILE A 661 13.56 -0.89 5.15
CA ILE A 661 14.87 -0.25 5.37
C ILE A 661 15.10 0.90 4.36
N LYS A 662 15.29 2.11 4.88
CA LYS A 662 15.63 3.32 4.12
C LYS A 662 16.89 3.97 4.70
N LYS A 663 17.98 3.92 3.94
CA LYS A 663 19.24 4.61 4.27
C LYS A 663 19.20 6.05 3.76
N ALA A 664 19.69 6.99 4.55
CA ALA A 664 19.72 8.41 4.19
C ALA A 664 20.92 9.11 4.83
N THR A 665 21.18 10.36 4.42
CA THR A 665 22.30 11.17 4.90
C THR A 665 21.77 12.44 5.56
N THR A 666 22.28 12.77 6.74
CA THR A 666 21.92 13.99 7.46
C THR A 666 22.64 15.21 6.87
N LYS A 667 22.00 16.39 6.91
CA LYS A 667 22.64 17.66 6.47
C LYS A 667 23.75 18.13 7.41
N SER A 668 23.69 17.72 8.67
CA SER A 668 24.71 18.01 9.69
C SER A 668 25.36 16.70 10.14
N PRO A 669 26.68 16.53 9.95
CA PRO A 669 27.40 15.36 10.43
C PRO A 669 27.33 15.25 11.96
N SER A 670 27.38 14.03 12.48
CA SER A 670 27.58 13.76 13.91
C SER A 670 28.91 14.34 14.41
N ARG A 671 29.11 14.38 15.74
CA ARG A 671 30.38 14.81 16.35
C ARG A 671 31.59 14.00 15.87
N ASN A 672 31.38 12.78 15.39
CA ASN A 672 32.44 11.89 14.89
C ASN A 672 32.60 11.92 13.36
N GLY A 673 31.90 12.81 12.65
CA GLY A 673 31.98 12.93 11.19
C GLY A 673 31.10 11.96 10.42
N ASN A 674 30.36 11.06 11.08
CA ASN A 674 29.40 10.18 10.43
C ASN A 674 28.14 10.97 10.04
N SER A 675 27.67 10.81 8.80
CA SER A 675 26.47 11.48 8.28
C SER A 675 25.36 10.51 7.82
N LYS A 676 25.68 9.23 7.67
CA LYS A 676 24.72 8.21 7.19
C LYS A 676 23.90 7.67 8.34
N TYR A 677 22.59 7.62 8.19
CA TYR A 677 21.67 7.04 9.16
C TYR A 677 20.70 6.08 8.45
N VAL A 678 20.03 5.22 9.21
CA VAL A 678 19.04 4.30 8.65
C VAL A 678 17.74 4.40 9.42
N ASN A 679 16.64 4.44 8.67
CA ASN A 679 15.30 4.27 9.19
C ASN A 679 14.77 2.92 8.71
N PHE A 680 14.19 2.13 9.60
CA PHE A 680 13.55 0.87 9.22
C PHE A 680 12.34 0.64 10.11
N ASP A 681 11.46 -0.26 9.70
CA ASP A 681 10.31 -0.66 10.49
C ASP A 681 10.66 -1.93 11.26
N LEU A 682 10.33 -1.96 12.55
CA LEU A 682 10.39 -3.17 13.36
C LEU A 682 8.97 -3.66 13.58
N GLU A 683 8.71 -4.86 13.12
CA GLU A 683 7.42 -5.54 13.25
C GLU A 683 7.48 -6.53 14.41
N ASP A 684 6.48 -6.53 15.28
CA ASP A 684 6.22 -7.56 16.29
C ASP A 684 4.81 -8.16 16.10
N ALA A 685 4.38 -9.09 16.97
CA ALA A 685 3.06 -9.70 16.86
C ALA A 685 1.89 -8.72 17.10
N HIS A 686 2.17 -7.51 17.61
CA HIS A 686 1.19 -6.53 18.03
C HIS A 686 1.13 -5.30 17.11
N GLY A 687 2.10 -5.14 16.21
CA GLY A 687 2.14 -4.02 15.28
C GLY A 687 3.53 -3.74 14.71
N VAL A 688 3.63 -2.57 14.09
CA VAL A 688 4.84 -2.09 13.42
C VAL A 688 5.22 -0.75 14.03
N VAL A 689 6.52 -0.56 14.30
CA VAL A 689 7.05 0.69 14.84
C VAL A 689 8.26 1.17 14.03
N ARG A 690 8.28 2.47 13.72
CA ARG A 690 9.38 3.08 12.98
C ARG A 690 10.59 3.24 13.88
N CYS A 691 11.72 2.71 13.45
CA CYS A 691 12.99 2.78 14.16
C CYS A 691 14.00 3.65 13.40
N ILE A 692 14.72 4.48 14.14
CA ILE A 692 15.72 5.42 13.65
C ILE A 692 17.05 5.09 14.30
N MET A 693 18.06 4.77 13.49
CA MET A 693 19.43 4.56 13.93
C MET A 693 20.30 5.70 13.39
N TRP A 694 20.72 6.59 14.29
CA TRP A 694 21.52 7.77 13.97
C TRP A 694 22.95 7.42 13.54
N PRO A 695 23.71 8.36 12.95
CA PRO A 695 24.95 8.01 12.25
C PRO A 695 26.03 7.29 13.04
N ASP A 696 26.19 7.59 14.33
CA ASP A 696 27.18 6.92 15.16
C ASP A 696 26.79 5.45 15.43
N ASP A 697 25.52 5.20 15.72
CA ASP A 697 24.98 3.85 15.93
C ASP A 697 24.96 3.05 14.62
N PHE A 698 24.67 3.71 13.50
CA PHE A 698 24.69 3.09 12.17
C PHE A 698 26.10 2.67 11.74
N ALA A 699 27.14 3.46 12.07
CA ALA A 699 28.52 3.09 11.81
C ALA A 699 28.94 1.82 12.58
N LEU A 700 28.37 1.59 13.77
CA LEU A 700 28.67 0.43 14.62
C LEU A 700 27.87 -0.83 14.27
N HIS A 701 26.61 -0.67 13.86
CA HIS A 701 25.66 -1.79 13.73
C HIS A 701 25.04 -1.95 12.34
N GLY A 702 25.32 -1.03 11.40
CA GLY A 702 24.62 -0.93 10.11
C GLY A 702 24.70 -2.17 9.22
N GLU A 703 25.75 -2.99 9.33
CA GLU A 703 25.87 -4.25 8.58
C GLU A 703 24.87 -5.32 9.04
N LYS A 704 24.42 -5.27 10.30
CA LYS A 704 23.46 -6.21 10.86
C LYS A 704 22.01 -5.88 10.50
N VAL A 705 21.75 -4.68 9.96
CA VAL A 705 20.42 -4.22 9.55
C VAL A 705 20.11 -4.77 8.17
N VAL A 706 19.56 -5.99 8.14
CA VAL A 706 19.18 -6.73 6.94
C VAL A 706 17.67 -6.95 6.95
N ALA A 707 17.03 -6.91 5.79
CA ALA A 707 15.60 -7.18 5.67
C ALA A 707 15.28 -8.61 6.14
N ASP A 708 14.12 -8.78 6.77
CA ASP A 708 13.65 -10.05 7.37
C ASP A 708 14.49 -10.59 8.53
N ALA A 709 15.51 -9.87 8.99
CA ALA A 709 16.29 -10.29 10.15
C ALA A 709 15.48 -10.10 11.44
N ILE A 710 15.49 -11.13 12.29
CA ILE A 710 14.89 -11.08 13.63
C ILE A 710 15.93 -10.54 14.61
N CYS A 711 15.58 -9.46 15.31
CA CYS A 711 16.48 -8.78 16.23
C CYS A 711 15.77 -8.33 17.50
N VAL A 712 16.58 -7.97 18.49
CA VAL A 712 16.13 -7.30 19.71
C VAL A 712 16.85 -5.96 19.79
N ILE A 713 16.07 -4.88 19.88
CA ILE A 713 16.58 -3.52 19.96
C ILE A 713 16.35 -2.94 21.35
N GLU A 714 17.32 -2.17 21.86
CA GLU A 714 17.10 -1.24 22.97
C GLU A 714 17.03 0.17 22.38
N ALA A 715 15.92 0.85 22.62
CA ALA A 715 15.63 2.13 22.01
C ALA A 715 15.00 3.10 23.00
N ARG A 716 15.17 4.39 22.71
CA ARG A 716 14.46 5.47 23.39
C ARG A 716 13.22 5.84 22.59
N LEU A 717 12.08 5.89 23.27
CA LEU A 717 10.82 6.29 22.71
C LEU A 717 10.83 7.79 22.38
N ASP A 718 10.47 8.14 21.14
CA ASP A 718 10.28 9.52 20.68
C ASP A 718 8.84 9.70 20.20
N LYS A 719 8.04 10.40 21.02
CA LYS A 719 6.63 10.73 20.75
C LYS A 719 6.42 12.11 20.16
N ARG A 720 7.48 12.77 19.66
CA ARG A 720 7.32 14.06 18.96
C ARG A 720 6.57 13.91 17.64
N SER A 721 6.57 12.71 17.07
CA SER A 721 5.83 12.33 15.87
C SER A 721 4.51 11.62 16.21
N ARG A 722 3.54 11.64 15.30
CA ARG A 722 2.20 11.02 15.48
C ARG A 722 2.28 9.53 15.82
N GLU A 723 3.12 8.80 15.10
CA GLU A 723 3.44 7.41 15.42
C GLU A 723 4.70 7.42 16.31
N PRO A 724 4.70 6.66 17.42
CA PRO A 724 5.87 6.57 18.28
C PRO A 724 7.05 6.07 17.45
N ASN A 725 8.15 6.81 17.46
CA ASN A 725 9.40 6.37 16.85
C ASN A 725 10.32 5.80 17.93
N LEU A 726 11.19 4.89 17.53
CA LEU A 726 12.21 4.32 18.40
C LEU A 726 13.58 4.79 17.93
N ILE A 727 14.27 5.56 18.75
CA ILE A 727 15.66 5.94 18.52
C ILE A 727 16.54 4.82 19.09
N ILE A 728 17.20 4.09 18.21
CA ILE A 728 17.95 2.88 18.59
C ILE A 728 19.26 3.26 19.27
N ASN A 729 19.45 2.74 20.48
CA ASN A 729 20.68 2.89 21.25
C ASN A 729 21.55 1.63 21.18
N LYS A 730 20.93 0.43 21.10
CA LYS A 730 21.65 -0.84 20.91
C LYS A 730 20.88 -1.76 20.00
N PHE A 731 21.63 -2.47 19.16
CA PHE A 731 21.10 -3.48 18.25
C PHE A 731 21.74 -4.84 18.56
N SER A 732 20.94 -5.89 18.69
CA SER A 732 21.43 -7.26 18.94
C SER A 732 20.66 -8.25 18.06
N THR A 733 21.36 -9.22 17.49
CA THR A 733 20.70 -10.37 16.85
C THR A 733 19.97 -11.19 17.92
N LEU A 734 19.02 -12.04 17.51
CA LEU A 734 18.31 -12.92 18.46
C LEU A 734 19.29 -13.76 19.31
N GLU A 735 20.33 -14.33 18.69
CA GLU A 735 21.37 -15.11 19.37
C GLU A 735 22.19 -14.28 20.38
N GLU A 736 22.57 -13.05 20.00
CA GLU A 736 23.30 -12.13 20.89
C GLU A 736 22.43 -11.72 22.09
N ALA A 737 21.14 -11.49 21.86
CA ALA A 737 20.17 -11.14 22.88
C ALA A 737 19.93 -12.31 23.85
N GLU A 738 19.76 -13.54 23.35
CA GLU A 738 19.66 -14.74 24.19
C GLU A 738 20.87 -14.86 25.12
N ARG A 739 22.09 -14.76 24.59
CA ARG A 739 23.31 -14.88 25.40
C ARG A 739 23.44 -13.79 26.46
N LYS A 740 23.01 -12.57 26.15
CA LYS A 740 23.21 -11.39 27.01
C LYS A 740 22.15 -11.26 28.10
N TYR A 741 20.90 -11.62 27.81
CA TYR A 741 19.77 -11.40 28.70
C TYR A 741 19.30 -12.66 29.44
N THR A 742 19.81 -13.84 29.09
CA THR A 742 19.56 -15.05 29.88
C THR A 742 20.27 -14.96 31.22
N LYS A 743 19.49 -14.91 32.30
CA LYS A 743 20.00 -14.88 33.68
C LYS A 743 19.96 -16.24 34.37
N GLN A 744 19.09 -17.14 33.92
CA GLN A 744 18.95 -18.47 34.51
C GLN A 744 18.52 -19.49 33.45
N VAL A 745 19.00 -20.72 33.55
CA VAL A 745 18.56 -21.86 32.73
C VAL A 745 17.57 -22.68 33.54
N ALA A 746 16.31 -22.72 33.14
CA ALA A 746 15.29 -23.55 33.80
C ALA A 746 15.17 -24.90 33.07
N VAL A 747 15.48 -25.98 33.76
CA VAL A 747 15.34 -27.36 33.29
C VAL A 747 14.13 -27.98 33.95
N LYS A 748 13.20 -28.52 33.17
CA LYS A 748 11.92 -29.02 33.66
C LYS A 748 11.87 -30.55 33.59
N PHE A 749 11.60 -31.19 34.73
CA PHE A 749 11.32 -32.62 34.82
C PHE A 749 9.84 -32.84 35.14
N ARG A 750 9.20 -33.78 34.43
CA ARG A 750 7.80 -34.16 34.66
C ARG A 750 7.75 -35.58 35.23
N ARG A 751 7.08 -35.74 36.39
CA ARG A 751 6.90 -37.07 37.02
C ARG A 751 6.06 -37.97 36.10
N GLY A 752 6.51 -39.20 35.88
CA GLY A 752 5.87 -40.17 34.97
C GLY A 752 6.30 -40.08 33.50
N PHE A 753 7.04 -39.03 33.12
CA PHE A 753 7.57 -38.86 31.77
C PHE A 753 9.09 -38.99 31.71
N HIS A 754 9.78 -38.43 32.70
CA HIS A 754 11.24 -38.38 32.73
C HIS A 754 11.76 -39.37 33.77
N THR A 755 12.70 -40.21 33.38
CA THR A 755 13.29 -41.24 34.23
C THR A 755 14.53 -40.74 34.97
N ASP A 756 15.00 -41.51 35.96
CA ASP A 756 16.28 -41.24 36.64
C ASP A 756 17.47 -41.25 35.67
N GLU A 757 17.38 -42.00 34.56
CA GLU A 757 18.41 -42.01 33.52
C GLU A 757 18.44 -40.69 32.75
N ASP A 758 17.27 -40.13 32.41
CA ASP A 758 17.16 -38.82 31.74
C ASP A 758 17.71 -37.70 32.63
N MET A 759 17.44 -37.75 33.94
CA MET A 759 18.02 -36.81 34.89
C MET A 759 19.55 -36.90 34.95
N ARG A 760 20.12 -38.12 34.87
CA ARG A 760 21.58 -38.32 34.81
C ARG A 760 22.16 -37.80 33.49
N ARG A 761 21.51 -38.07 32.36
CA ARG A 761 21.92 -37.55 31.04
C ARG A 761 21.94 -36.03 31.03
N VAL A 762 20.90 -35.39 31.57
CA VAL A 762 20.84 -33.92 31.70
C VAL A 762 21.94 -33.40 32.61
N ARG A 763 22.22 -34.03 33.75
CA ARG A 763 23.35 -33.67 34.61
C ARG A 763 24.68 -33.73 33.84
N ASP A 764 24.89 -34.77 33.05
CA ASP A 764 26.12 -34.96 32.27
C ASP A 764 26.21 -33.98 31.09
N ILE A 765 25.08 -33.56 30.52
CA ILE A 765 24.99 -32.46 29.54
C ILE A 765 25.38 -31.14 30.20
N LEU A 766 24.75 -30.79 31.33
CA LEU A 766 25.06 -29.55 32.06
C LEU A 766 26.53 -29.47 32.47
N ALA A 767 27.14 -30.60 32.87
CA ALA A 767 28.56 -30.69 33.21
C ALA A 767 29.50 -30.46 32.02
N ARG A 768 29.08 -30.79 30.79
CA ARG A 768 29.85 -30.58 29.55
C ARG A 768 29.87 -29.13 29.09
N HIS A 769 28.97 -28.29 29.60
CA HIS A 769 28.82 -26.89 29.19
C HIS A 769 29.02 -25.91 30.37
N PRO A 770 30.19 -25.90 31.05
CA PRO A 770 30.42 -25.00 32.19
C PRO A 770 30.39 -23.53 31.76
N GLY A 771 29.79 -22.66 32.58
CA GLY A 771 29.69 -21.23 32.29
C GLY A 771 29.24 -20.41 33.48
N GLY A 772 28.66 -19.22 33.24
CA GLY A 772 28.29 -18.26 34.29
C GLY A 772 26.81 -18.18 34.64
N THR A 773 25.95 -18.99 34.01
CA THR A 773 24.49 -18.87 34.14
C THR A 773 23.95 -19.93 35.11
N PRO A 774 23.29 -19.56 36.22
CA PRO A 774 22.74 -20.53 37.17
C PRO A 774 21.62 -21.39 36.56
N VAL A 775 21.52 -22.64 37.01
CA VAL A 775 20.47 -23.58 36.60
C VAL A 775 19.41 -23.71 37.70
N ALA A 776 18.13 -23.63 37.33
CA ALA A 776 17.00 -24.02 38.17
C ALA A 776 16.37 -25.31 37.63
N ILE A 777 15.96 -26.19 38.54
CA ILE A 777 15.22 -27.40 38.20
C ILE A 777 13.76 -27.17 38.56
N VAL A 778 12.85 -27.34 37.60
CA VAL A 778 11.41 -27.26 37.79
C VAL A 778 10.85 -28.67 37.76
N ILE A 779 10.28 -29.14 38.86
CA ILE A 779 9.62 -30.45 38.93
C ILE A 779 8.13 -30.24 38.88
N GLU A 780 7.45 -30.94 37.98
CA GLU A 780 6.00 -30.93 37.89
C GLU A 780 5.43 -32.32 38.13
N THR A 781 4.39 -32.38 38.97
CA THR A 781 3.61 -33.57 39.26
C THR A 781 2.13 -33.23 39.25
N TRP A 782 1.30 -34.24 39.04
CA TRP A 782 -0.15 -34.16 39.12
C TRP A 782 -0.61 -34.95 40.36
N GLU A 783 -1.68 -34.52 41.04
CA GLU A 783 -2.30 -35.33 42.09
C GLU A 783 -2.97 -36.59 41.49
N GLU A 784 -2.64 -37.77 42.01
CA GLU A 784 -3.38 -39.00 41.74
C GLU A 784 -4.68 -38.99 42.56
N ASN A 785 -5.83 -38.84 41.90
CA ASN A 785 -7.11 -39.10 42.56
C ASN A 785 -7.21 -40.60 42.84
N GLY A 786 -7.18 -40.98 44.12
CA GLY A 786 -7.29 -42.37 44.56
C GLY A 786 -8.60 -43.03 44.12
N THR A 787 -8.54 -43.89 43.12
CA THR A 787 -9.54 -44.93 42.88
C THR A 787 -8.88 -46.29 43.07
N ASN A 788 -8.79 -46.74 44.32
CA ASN A 788 -8.75 -48.16 44.65
C ASN A 788 -10.13 -48.75 44.32
N GLY A 789 -10.41 -48.96 43.04
CA GLY A 789 -11.55 -49.74 42.57
C GLY A 789 -11.13 -51.20 42.43
N THR A 790 -11.33 -51.99 43.47
CA THR A 790 -11.30 -53.45 43.37
C THR A 790 -12.52 -53.88 42.56
N THR A 791 -12.35 -54.14 41.26
CA THR A 791 -13.35 -54.87 40.48
C THR A 791 -13.15 -56.36 40.71
N GLN A 792 -14.03 -56.94 41.55
CA GLN A 792 -14.23 -58.38 41.62
C GLN A 792 -15.18 -58.80 40.49
N ASP A 793 -14.72 -59.71 39.63
CA ASP A 793 -15.59 -60.41 38.68
C ASP A 793 -16.25 -61.64 39.32
N ALA A 794 -17.45 -61.95 38.85
CA ALA A 794 -18.42 -62.88 39.44
C ALA A 794 -18.06 -64.39 39.41
N ASN A 795 -16.79 -64.77 39.33
CA ASN A 795 -16.37 -66.18 39.40
C ASN A 795 -15.03 -66.44 40.13
N GLY A 796 -14.59 -65.54 41.00
CA GLY A 796 -13.70 -65.90 42.12
C GLY A 796 -12.38 -66.61 41.78
N GLN A 797 -11.71 -66.26 40.68
CA GLN A 797 -10.32 -66.67 40.42
C GLN A 797 -9.47 -65.50 39.94
N ALA A 798 -8.49 -65.12 40.76
CA ALA A 798 -7.42 -64.20 40.39
C ALA A 798 -6.30 -64.98 39.68
N SER A 799 -5.96 -64.58 38.46
CA SER A 799 -4.71 -64.97 37.77
C SER A 799 -3.84 -63.73 37.60
N PRO A 800 -2.54 -63.77 37.91
CA PRO A 800 -1.65 -62.63 37.67
C PRO A 800 -1.23 -62.63 36.20
N SER A 801 -1.66 -61.62 35.43
CA SER A 801 -1.07 -61.36 34.11
C SER A 801 0.20 -60.52 34.29
N GLU A 802 1.34 -61.12 33.94
CA GLU A 802 2.63 -60.43 33.78
C GLU A 802 2.53 -59.27 32.76
N PRO A 803 3.27 -58.17 32.95
CA PRO A 803 3.34 -57.11 31.95
C PRO A 803 4.27 -57.52 30.81
N ARG A 804 3.75 -57.48 29.58
CA ARG A 804 4.55 -57.54 28.35
C ARG A 804 5.50 -56.34 28.30
N LEU A 805 6.80 -56.63 28.30
CA LEU A 805 7.82 -55.79 27.69
C LEU A 805 7.54 -55.74 26.18
N ASP A 806 7.22 -54.57 25.64
CA ASP A 806 7.54 -54.12 24.27
C ASP A 806 6.87 -52.77 23.97
N ALA A 807 7.61 -51.67 24.18
CA ALA A 807 7.44 -50.38 23.51
C ALA A 807 8.53 -49.41 24.00
N ALA A 808 9.68 -49.41 23.33
CA ALA A 808 10.63 -48.31 23.42
C ALA A 808 10.21 -47.21 22.44
N HIS A 809 10.09 -45.97 22.94
CA HIS A 809 9.91 -44.70 22.20
C HIS A 809 8.49 -44.29 21.75
N GLU A 810 7.52 -44.31 22.67
CA GLU A 810 6.41 -43.35 22.64
C GLU A 810 6.29 -42.66 23.99
N MET A 811 6.34 -41.31 24.01
CA MET A 811 6.10 -40.56 25.24
C MET A 811 4.61 -40.67 25.64
N PRO A 812 4.29 -40.96 26.90
CA PRO A 812 2.90 -41.13 27.34
C PRO A 812 2.08 -39.83 27.16
N ARG A 813 0.78 -39.93 26.85
CA ARG A 813 -0.12 -38.76 26.70
C ARG A 813 -0.44 -38.10 28.05
N GLU A 814 -0.64 -36.78 28.06
CA GLU A 814 -0.89 -35.99 29.27
C GLU A 814 -2.15 -36.47 30.05
N PRO A 815 -2.06 -36.66 31.38
CA PRO A 815 -3.23 -36.95 32.19
C PRO A 815 -4.14 -35.73 32.26
N THR A 816 -5.36 -35.88 31.76
CA THR A 816 -6.39 -34.84 31.82
C THR A 816 -7.11 -34.94 33.18
N ARG A 817 -7.03 -33.85 33.97
CA ARG A 817 -7.75 -33.59 35.24
C ARG A 817 -7.08 -34.08 36.55
N GLY A 818 -6.03 -33.35 36.97
CA GLY A 818 -5.55 -33.28 38.36
C GLY A 818 -4.98 -31.89 38.67
N ALA A 819 -4.88 -31.50 39.94
CA ALA A 819 -4.20 -30.25 40.30
C ALA A 819 -2.70 -30.36 39.99
N ARG A 820 -2.15 -29.37 39.26
CA ARG A 820 -0.73 -29.32 38.89
C ARG A 820 0.08 -28.77 40.07
N LEU A 821 0.95 -29.61 40.63
CA LEU A 821 1.91 -29.22 41.65
C LEU A 821 3.27 -28.94 40.99
N ARG A 822 3.80 -27.75 41.23
CA ARG A 822 5.09 -27.29 40.69
C ARG A 822 6.04 -26.96 41.83
N ALA A 823 7.23 -27.54 41.81
CA ALA A 823 8.34 -27.18 42.69
C ALA A 823 9.49 -26.62 41.86
N VAL A 824 10.12 -25.54 42.33
CA VAL A 824 11.33 -24.98 41.73
C VAL A 824 12.49 -25.19 42.70
N LEU A 825 13.57 -25.76 42.21
CA LEU A 825 14.78 -26.06 42.97
C LEU A 825 15.94 -25.27 42.38
N SER A 826 16.52 -24.40 43.19
CA SER A 826 17.76 -23.69 42.83
C SER A 826 18.94 -24.65 42.93
N THR A 827 19.79 -24.70 41.91
CA THR A 827 21.02 -25.51 41.92
C THR A 827 22.26 -24.62 42.04
N SER A 828 23.38 -25.20 42.48
CA SER A 828 24.71 -24.55 42.42
C SER A 828 25.38 -24.68 41.05
N THR A 829 24.73 -25.36 40.09
CA THR A 829 25.27 -25.60 38.75
C THR A 829 25.18 -24.34 37.91
N ILE A 830 26.30 -24.01 37.25
CA ILE A 830 26.43 -22.86 36.36
C ILE A 830 26.87 -23.32 34.96
N VAL A 831 26.17 -22.85 33.93
CA VAL A 831 26.34 -23.31 32.55
C VAL A 831 26.48 -22.16 31.57
N SER A 832 27.00 -22.46 30.38
CA SER A 832 27.05 -21.54 29.25
C SER A 832 25.76 -21.65 28.44
N ALA A 833 24.93 -20.60 28.47
CA ALA A 833 23.69 -20.54 27.69
C ALA A 833 24.01 -20.30 26.20
N ASN A 834 24.30 -21.39 25.48
CA ASN A 834 24.62 -21.38 24.05
C ASN A 834 23.71 -22.33 23.25
N ALA A 835 23.76 -22.24 21.93
CA ALA A 835 22.93 -23.09 21.05
C ALA A 835 23.23 -24.59 21.20
N ALA A 836 24.48 -24.96 21.51
CA ALA A 836 24.88 -26.35 21.69
C ALA A 836 24.24 -26.98 22.94
N LEU A 837 24.21 -26.26 24.06
CA LEU A 837 23.52 -26.69 25.28
C LEU A 837 22.01 -26.83 25.05
N LYS A 838 21.41 -25.90 24.30
CA LYS A 838 19.98 -25.96 23.94
C LYS A 838 19.65 -27.19 23.11
N ALA A 839 20.47 -27.51 22.10
CA ALA A 839 20.29 -28.69 21.25
C ALA A 839 20.41 -29.98 22.08
N ASP A 840 21.45 -30.10 22.91
CA ASP A 840 21.68 -31.28 23.75
C ASP A 840 20.55 -31.48 24.78
N LEU A 841 20.03 -30.41 25.38
CA LEU A 841 18.91 -30.50 26.33
C LEU A 841 17.59 -30.84 25.65
N MET A 842 17.34 -30.34 24.44
CA MET A 842 16.12 -30.65 23.66
C MET A 842 16.05 -32.12 23.27
N ASP A 843 17.19 -32.76 22.99
CA ASP A 843 17.28 -34.19 22.66
C ASP A 843 16.75 -35.09 23.80
N VAL A 844 16.95 -34.67 25.05
CA VAL A 844 16.55 -35.46 26.24
C VAL A 844 15.19 -35.03 26.80
N LEU A 845 14.87 -33.73 26.76
CA LEU A 845 13.73 -33.15 27.50
C LEU A 845 12.56 -32.73 26.58
N GLY A 846 12.75 -32.75 25.26
CA GLY A 846 11.80 -32.20 24.30
C GLY A 846 11.73 -30.66 24.31
N LYS A 847 10.98 -30.07 23.36
CA LYS A 847 10.92 -28.60 23.14
C LYS A 847 10.48 -27.80 24.37
N ASP A 848 9.62 -28.36 25.23
CA ASP A 848 9.08 -27.70 26.42
C ASP A 848 9.81 -28.02 27.73
N GLY A 849 10.85 -28.86 27.66
CA GLY A 849 11.56 -29.36 28.83
C GLY A 849 12.68 -28.45 29.33
N PHE A 850 12.97 -27.35 28.63
CA PHE A 850 13.99 -26.38 29.03
C PHE A 850 13.59 -24.96 28.58
N ARG A 851 13.95 -23.93 29.38
CA ARG A 851 13.77 -22.51 29.03
C ARG A 851 14.96 -21.66 29.48
N TYR A 852 15.35 -20.71 28.65
CA TYR A 852 16.20 -19.58 29.05
C TYR A 852 15.31 -18.52 29.70
N VAL A 853 15.68 -18.07 30.91
CA VAL A 853 14.88 -17.14 31.70
C VAL A 853 15.65 -15.84 31.93
N SER A 854 15.02 -14.72 31.58
CA SER A 854 15.59 -13.37 31.73
C SER A 854 15.34 -12.75 33.12
N GLN A 855 14.43 -13.34 33.90
CA GLN A 855 14.15 -13.04 35.30
C GLN A 855 14.40 -14.29 36.16
N SER A 856 14.94 -14.15 37.38
CA SER A 856 15.18 -15.29 38.27
C SER A 856 13.85 -15.93 38.65
N VAL A 857 13.71 -17.24 38.47
CA VAL A 857 12.56 -18.01 38.95
C VAL A 857 12.72 -18.16 40.47
N SER A 858 12.07 -17.29 41.25
CA SER A 858 11.98 -17.46 42.71
C SER A 858 10.83 -18.41 43.06
N ASN A 859 10.97 -19.12 44.19
CA ASN A 859 9.98 -20.05 44.75
C ASN A 859 8.55 -19.54 44.78
#